data_AF-A0A250J683-F1
#
_entry.id   AF-A0A250J683-F1
#
_cell.length_a   1.000
_cell.length_b   1.000
_cell.length_c   1.000
_cell.angle_alpha   90.00
_cell.angle_beta   90.00
_cell.angle_gamma   90.00
#
_symmetry.space_group_name_H-M   'P 1'
#
loop_
_entity.id
_entity.type
_entity.pdbx_description
1 polymer ?
#
loop_
_entity_poly.entity_id
_entity_poly.type
_entity_poly.pdbx_seq_one_letter_code
_entity_poly.pdbx_strand_id
1 'polypeptide(L)'
;MGTQQVGASLSRWRARAASLCAAASMLVSVNATAQTPSFIEFDSAHVRPMALSPDGTRLFAVNTPDNRLEVFSVSDSGLSLIAEVPVGLEPVSVAARSNTEVWVVNHLSDSISVVSLEGTARVVRTLLVGDEPRDIVFAGTKGHAFITTAHRGQHRTDPSIASVPGAGDPQLTTPSVGRADVWVFNPASLGTTLGGTPVRIMTLFGDTPRGLAVSPDKKTVYAAIAQSGNQTTTVNMDSVCDGFEDTGICFVFPDTWPWGNNLLPGGQPGPRTNVAGAKAPETGLIVKWNKTTGQWEDVLGRNWNNGVRLNLPDKDVFAIDADNLQEKAVYTGVGTTIFNLATNPKTGVVYATNSEANNLTRFEGPGVFGGSTVQGNIAKMRISVISGGTVYPRHLNKHIDYSKLANSAGFDPTARNHSLSTPTEMAISSDGAKLYVAAFSSNKVGVFDTAALEADTFNPKTASANYIPVSGGGPSGLVLDEARNRLYVMTRYDNGVKVIDLATRKQVASAALYNPEPTSVVEGRPFLYDANFSSANGEASCASCHIFGDKDELAWDLGNPDDEVSSNPIDKRLASDLAIGAFNALTGHPGSPINGTGDQHSFHPMKGPMTTQTLRGMANSGAMHWRGDRSNGFFGVNSNAEDVSFKNFIVAFEGLLGRVSIPTEEEMNKFTAFQLQVQLPPNPIRKLDNSLTTAQQSGRDFYFGSRRVDGIAIGTDTGFNCNGCHAIDASQGFYGTDGKSSFEGISQIMKIPHVRNMYTKVGMFGFPDSSFFQHPETGPMGDQIRGFGFTHDGAVDTLFRFFSAIVFSNTSVGGPLVGFPGDTDRRNVEAFMLAADSDLAPVVGQQVTLTSTNAATVGTRIDLLIARAKAPFVSKVLGGATYEADLVAKTVVGGKPKGFLYDRGAGTWKPDDGSANITTTALRALAIKAGQEVTFTAVPPGSGVRIALDRNLDGKLDGQ
;
A
#
# COMPACT_ATOMS: atom_id res chain seq x y z
N MET A 1 -28.36 -54.67 32.22
CA MET A 1 -29.67 -54.54 31.55
C MET A 1 -29.44 -53.75 30.28
N GLY A 2 -29.65 -54.38 29.13
CA GLY A 2 -29.79 -53.69 27.83
C GLY A 2 -28.53 -53.26 27.09
N THR A 3 -27.49 -54.09 27.01
CA THR A 3 -26.50 -54.05 25.92
C THR A 3 -26.52 -55.40 25.22
N GLN A 4 -26.67 -55.41 23.89
CA GLN A 4 -26.19 -56.57 23.12
C GLN A 4 -25.67 -56.18 21.74
N GLN A 5 -24.54 -56.80 21.47
CA GLN A 5 -23.48 -56.54 20.52
C GLN A 5 -23.67 -57.26 19.18
N VAL A 6 -23.05 -56.67 18.14
CA VAL A 6 -22.16 -57.30 17.13
C VAL A 6 -22.77 -58.17 16.02
N GLY A 7 -22.72 -57.64 14.79
CA GLY A 7 -21.60 -57.91 13.88
C GLY A 7 -21.68 -59.07 12.87
N ALA A 8 -21.70 -58.66 11.59
CA ALA A 8 -21.00 -59.21 10.42
C ALA A 8 -21.36 -60.62 9.86
N SER A 9 -21.79 -60.68 8.59
CA SER A 9 -20.86 -60.90 7.46
C SER A 9 -21.60 -60.99 6.11
N LEU A 10 -20.85 -60.66 5.05
CA LEU A 10 -21.27 -60.48 3.65
C LEU A 10 -21.41 -61.80 2.88
N SER A 11 -22.35 -61.88 1.93
CA SER A 11 -22.07 -61.78 0.48
C SER A 11 -23.08 -62.52 -0.42
N ARG A 12 -23.61 -61.74 -1.38
CA ARG A 12 -23.83 -61.98 -2.82
C ARG A 12 -24.51 -63.28 -3.30
N TRP A 13 -25.56 -63.15 -4.13
CA TRP A 13 -25.56 -63.33 -5.61
C TRP A 13 -27.01 -63.42 -6.16
N ARG A 14 -27.35 -62.48 -7.08
CA ARG A 14 -28.06 -62.63 -8.39
C ARG A 14 -29.37 -63.45 -8.48
N ALA A 15 -30.41 -63.09 -9.25
CA ALA A 15 -30.65 -62.06 -10.25
C ALA A 15 -32.12 -62.11 -10.71
N ARG A 16 -32.63 -61.02 -11.28
CA ARG A 16 -33.40 -61.03 -12.56
C ARG A 16 -33.31 -59.65 -13.23
N ALA A 17 -32.64 -59.66 -14.38
CA ALA A 17 -32.64 -58.68 -15.48
C ALA A 17 -34.01 -58.71 -16.21
N ALA A 18 -34.46 -57.81 -17.08
CA ALA A 18 -34.05 -56.48 -17.57
C ALA A 18 -35.25 -55.94 -18.37
N SER A 19 -35.45 -54.62 -18.41
CA SER A 19 -35.93 -53.89 -19.58
C SER A 19 -35.56 -52.41 -19.44
N LEU A 20 -35.07 -51.88 -20.56
CA LEU A 20 -34.22 -50.71 -20.74
C LEU A 20 -34.97 -49.39 -20.98
N CYS A 21 -34.21 -48.29 -20.82
CA CYS A 21 -34.29 -47.01 -21.55
C CYS A 21 -35.45 -46.04 -21.24
N ALA A 22 -35.15 -45.04 -20.39
CA ALA A 22 -35.26 -43.59 -20.70
C ALA A 22 -35.40 -42.75 -19.41
N ALA A 23 -34.33 -42.64 -18.63
CA ALA A 23 -34.15 -41.55 -17.67
C ALA A 23 -32.67 -41.47 -17.30
N ALA A 24 -31.83 -41.22 -18.32
CA ALA A 24 -30.55 -40.56 -18.10
C ALA A 24 -30.90 -39.18 -17.53
N SER A 25 -31.03 -39.13 -16.21
CA SER A 25 -31.24 -37.90 -15.47
C SER A 25 -30.00 -37.06 -15.74
N MET A 26 -30.17 -36.02 -16.54
CA MET A 26 -29.18 -34.98 -16.74
C MET A 26 -28.84 -34.39 -15.37
N LEU A 27 -27.81 -34.94 -14.74
CA LEU A 27 -26.98 -34.16 -13.82
C LEU A 27 -26.19 -33.19 -14.72
N VAL A 28 -26.86 -32.13 -15.16
CA VAL A 28 -26.16 -30.90 -15.50
C VAL A 28 -25.52 -30.49 -14.20
N SER A 29 -24.24 -30.81 -14.03
CA SER A 29 -23.36 -30.07 -13.15
C SER A 29 -23.45 -28.62 -13.61
N VAL A 30 -24.35 -27.86 -12.99
CA VAL A 30 -24.34 -26.41 -13.08
C VAL A 30 -23.05 -26.03 -12.41
N ASN A 31 -21.97 -25.89 -13.19
CA ASN A 31 -20.84 -25.11 -12.75
C ASN A 31 -21.43 -23.74 -12.46
N ALA A 32 -21.68 -23.44 -11.18
CA ALA A 32 -21.94 -22.08 -10.76
C ALA A 32 -20.71 -21.29 -11.20
N THR A 33 -20.82 -20.60 -12.32
CA THR A 33 -19.81 -19.65 -12.76
C THR A 33 -19.67 -18.66 -11.62
N ALA A 34 -18.47 -18.57 -11.03
CA ALA A 34 -18.21 -17.63 -9.96
C ALA A 34 -18.66 -16.23 -10.42
N GLN A 35 -19.61 -15.65 -9.69
CA GLN A 35 -20.19 -14.35 -10.06
C GLN A 35 -19.11 -13.27 -9.88
N THR A 36 -18.92 -12.43 -10.90
CA THR A 36 -18.05 -11.25 -10.79
C THR A 36 -18.55 -10.35 -9.65
N PRO A 37 -17.69 -9.93 -8.72
CA PRO A 37 -18.11 -9.13 -7.57
C PRO A 37 -18.63 -7.75 -7.99
N SER A 38 -19.66 -7.25 -7.31
CA SER A 38 -20.22 -5.91 -7.54
C SER A 38 -19.44 -4.78 -6.85
N PHE A 39 -18.45 -5.14 -6.04
CA PHE A 39 -17.60 -4.23 -5.28
C PHE A 39 -16.18 -4.81 -5.18
N ILE A 40 -15.16 -3.96 -5.33
CA ILE A 40 -13.75 -4.29 -5.10
C ILE A 40 -13.24 -3.36 -4.01
N GLU A 41 -12.63 -3.93 -2.97
CA GLU A 41 -12.07 -3.19 -1.85
C GLU A 41 -10.60 -2.85 -2.13
N PHE A 42 -10.26 -1.55 -2.16
CA PHE A 42 -8.87 -1.08 -2.30
C PHE A 42 -8.27 -0.53 -1.00
N ASP A 43 -9.11 -0.24 0.00
CA ASP A 43 -8.75 0.37 1.27
C ASP A 43 -7.94 1.68 1.11
N SER A 44 -8.36 2.56 0.20
CA SER A 44 -7.67 3.83 -0.03
C SER A 44 -7.78 4.75 1.18
N ALA A 45 -6.68 5.43 1.49
CA ALA A 45 -6.55 6.20 2.71
C ALA A 45 -6.93 7.67 2.52
N HIS A 46 -7.81 8.18 3.37
CA HIS A 46 -8.11 9.61 3.43
C HIS A 46 -6.86 10.45 3.76
N VAL A 47 -6.82 11.67 3.21
CA VAL A 47 -5.85 12.70 3.63
C VAL A 47 -6.59 13.92 4.16
N ARG A 48 -7.48 14.52 3.36
CA ARG A 48 -8.35 15.64 3.75
C ARG A 48 -9.77 15.41 3.24
N PRO A 49 -10.52 14.47 3.85
CA PRO A 49 -11.76 13.96 3.27
C PRO A 49 -12.95 14.93 3.40
N MET A 50 -12.79 16.07 4.08
CA MET A 50 -13.84 17.06 4.24
C MET A 50 -13.33 18.49 4.06
N ALA A 51 -14.23 19.39 3.62
CA ALA A 51 -13.97 20.83 3.54
C ALA A 51 -15.25 21.64 3.74
N LEU A 52 -15.17 22.81 4.37
CA LEU A 52 -16.28 23.79 4.37
C LEU A 52 -16.22 24.67 3.12
N SER A 53 -17.38 25.15 2.67
CA SER A 53 -17.45 26.28 1.75
C SER A 53 -16.85 27.54 2.41
N PRO A 54 -16.27 28.48 1.63
CA PRO A 54 -15.75 29.73 2.16
C PRO A 54 -16.73 30.55 3.02
N ASP A 55 -18.03 30.47 2.74
CA ASP A 55 -19.09 31.11 3.54
C ASP A 55 -19.58 30.29 4.74
N GLY A 56 -19.06 29.08 4.94
CA GLY A 56 -19.44 28.19 6.04
C GLY A 56 -20.88 27.67 6.00
N THR A 57 -21.57 27.77 4.86
CA THR A 57 -22.96 27.30 4.69
C THR A 57 -23.06 25.87 4.19
N ARG A 58 -21.96 25.30 3.67
CA ARG A 58 -21.92 23.92 3.16
C ARG A 58 -20.71 23.17 3.68
N LEU A 59 -20.90 21.89 3.95
CA LEU A 59 -19.83 20.93 4.23
C LEU A 59 -19.77 19.94 3.08
N PHE A 60 -18.56 19.72 2.58
CA PHE A 60 -18.22 18.75 1.55
C PHE A 60 -17.55 17.55 2.20
N ALA A 61 -17.96 16.33 1.84
CA ALA A 61 -17.33 15.10 2.30
C ALA A 61 -17.13 14.14 1.14
N VAL A 62 -15.95 13.53 1.02
CA VAL A 62 -15.74 12.42 0.07
C VAL A 62 -16.33 11.15 0.64
N ASN A 63 -17.11 10.43 -0.16
CA ASN A 63 -17.60 9.10 0.15
C ASN A 63 -16.82 8.10 -0.70
N THR A 64 -15.68 7.66 -0.17
CA THR A 64 -14.71 6.80 -0.87
C THR A 64 -15.34 5.52 -1.43
N PRO A 65 -16.06 4.68 -0.66
CA PRO A 65 -16.60 3.43 -1.20
C PRO A 65 -17.70 3.64 -2.26
N ASP A 66 -18.38 4.80 -2.25
CA ASP A 66 -19.44 5.11 -3.21
C ASP A 66 -18.96 5.96 -4.41
N ASN A 67 -17.71 6.42 -4.42
CA ASN A 67 -17.14 7.24 -5.49
C ASN A 67 -17.90 8.56 -5.68
N ARG A 68 -18.25 9.23 -4.57
CA ARG A 68 -19.03 10.47 -4.58
C ARG A 68 -18.44 11.59 -3.74
N LEU A 69 -18.83 12.80 -4.11
CA LEU A 69 -18.82 13.97 -3.24
C LEU A 69 -20.21 14.18 -2.65
N GLU A 70 -20.29 14.16 -1.32
CA GLU A 70 -21.47 14.45 -0.54
C GLU A 70 -21.48 15.95 -0.17
N VAL A 71 -22.60 16.62 -0.41
CA VAL A 71 -22.76 18.06 -0.14
C VAL A 71 -23.86 18.24 0.90
N PHE A 72 -23.49 18.75 2.06
CA PHE A 72 -24.41 19.06 3.14
C PHE A 72 -24.62 20.56 3.25
N SER A 73 -25.87 21.00 3.46
CA SER A 73 -26.13 22.31 4.05
C SER A 73 -25.82 22.27 5.54
N VAL A 74 -25.18 23.33 6.04
CA VAL A 74 -24.79 23.49 7.44
C VAL A 74 -25.76 24.45 8.13
N SER A 75 -26.32 24.01 9.26
CA SER A 75 -27.22 24.80 10.11
C SER A 75 -26.93 24.56 11.59
N ASP A 76 -27.51 25.37 12.47
CA ASP A 76 -27.39 25.15 13.93
C ASP A 76 -27.96 23.80 14.38
N SER A 77 -28.94 23.28 13.62
CA SER A 77 -29.56 21.97 13.83
C SER A 77 -28.72 20.79 13.34
N GLY A 78 -27.59 21.05 12.65
CA GLY A 78 -26.68 20.04 12.13
C GLY A 78 -26.58 20.05 10.60
N LEU A 79 -26.23 18.88 10.05
CA LEU A 79 -25.98 18.67 8.63
C LEU A 79 -27.23 18.10 7.94
N SER A 80 -27.57 18.64 6.77
CA SER A 80 -28.60 18.06 5.89
C SER A 80 -28.01 17.83 4.51
N LEU A 81 -28.08 16.61 3.99
CA LEU A 81 -27.59 16.27 2.65
C LEU A 81 -28.45 16.99 1.59
N ILE A 82 -27.81 17.68 0.65
CA ILE A 82 -28.49 18.47 -0.40
C ILE A 82 -28.06 18.09 -1.82
N ALA A 83 -26.91 17.43 -2.00
CA ALA A 83 -26.50 16.87 -3.28
C ALA A 83 -25.48 15.74 -3.09
N GLU A 84 -25.48 14.81 -4.05
CA GLU A 84 -24.55 13.68 -4.11
C GLU A 84 -24.00 13.62 -5.55
N VAL A 85 -22.71 13.89 -5.72
CA VAL A 85 -22.11 14.05 -7.06
C VAL A 85 -21.18 12.87 -7.34
N PRO A 86 -21.46 12.04 -8.37
CA PRO A 86 -20.50 11.03 -8.84
C PRO A 86 -19.18 11.68 -9.28
N VAL A 87 -18.06 11.20 -8.76
CA VAL A 87 -16.70 11.65 -9.10
C VAL A 87 -15.86 10.48 -9.64
N GLY A 88 -14.53 10.53 -9.53
CA GLY A 88 -13.67 9.39 -9.83
C GLY A 88 -13.68 8.33 -8.73
N LEU A 89 -12.99 7.22 -8.98
CA LEU A 89 -12.91 6.12 -8.04
C LEU A 89 -11.97 6.44 -6.86
N GLU A 90 -12.36 5.95 -5.68
CA GLU A 90 -11.62 6.13 -4.43
C GLU A 90 -11.28 7.60 -4.13
N PRO A 91 -12.27 8.51 -4.00
CA PRO A 91 -12.00 9.89 -3.62
C PRO A 91 -11.48 9.96 -2.18
N VAL A 92 -10.37 10.67 -1.95
CA VAL A 92 -9.66 10.69 -0.65
C VAL A 92 -9.48 12.09 -0.05
N SER A 93 -9.61 13.12 -0.88
CA SER A 93 -9.48 14.52 -0.46
C SER A 93 -10.41 15.45 -1.22
N VAL A 94 -10.81 16.56 -0.59
CA VAL A 94 -11.64 17.60 -1.18
C VAL A 94 -11.20 19.00 -0.77
N ALA A 95 -11.27 19.95 -1.69
CA ALA A 95 -11.04 21.37 -1.41
C ALA A 95 -12.07 22.26 -2.11
N ALA A 96 -12.61 23.24 -1.38
CA ALA A 96 -13.51 24.25 -1.93
C ALA A 96 -12.69 25.44 -2.47
N ARG A 97 -12.79 25.72 -3.77
CA ARG A 97 -12.16 26.91 -4.38
C ARG A 97 -13.04 28.14 -4.20
N SER A 98 -14.35 27.95 -4.26
CA SER A 98 -15.38 28.98 -4.03
C SER A 98 -16.62 28.34 -3.36
N ASN A 99 -17.68 29.10 -3.16
CA ASN A 99 -18.96 28.57 -2.67
C ASN A 99 -19.67 27.65 -3.70
N THR A 100 -19.24 27.68 -4.96
CA THR A 100 -19.89 26.94 -6.07
C THR A 100 -18.94 26.03 -6.85
N GLU A 101 -17.65 25.98 -6.51
CA GLU A 101 -16.66 25.15 -7.17
C GLU A 101 -15.81 24.37 -6.16
N VAL A 102 -15.80 23.05 -6.33
CA VAL A 102 -15.16 22.09 -5.42
C VAL A 102 -14.28 21.15 -6.23
N TRP A 103 -13.05 20.88 -5.77
CA TRP A 103 -12.13 19.96 -6.43
C TRP A 103 -11.95 18.72 -5.56
N VAL A 104 -12.09 17.54 -6.17
CA VAL A 104 -12.04 16.25 -5.48
C VAL A 104 -10.91 15.41 -6.05
N VAL A 105 -10.06 14.90 -5.16
CA VAL A 105 -8.91 14.05 -5.50
C VAL A 105 -9.35 12.59 -5.52
N ASN A 106 -9.24 11.93 -6.69
CA ASN A 106 -9.66 10.55 -6.90
C ASN A 106 -8.43 9.64 -7.00
N HIS A 107 -8.13 8.93 -5.93
CA HIS A 107 -6.86 8.22 -5.74
C HIS A 107 -6.64 7.09 -6.75
N LEU A 108 -7.67 6.29 -7.04
CA LEU A 108 -7.56 5.17 -7.99
C LEU A 108 -7.71 5.64 -9.45
N SER A 109 -8.41 6.76 -9.67
CA SER A 109 -8.68 7.28 -11.01
C SER A 109 -7.57 8.18 -11.56
N ASP A 110 -6.48 8.39 -10.84
CA ASP A 110 -5.36 9.28 -11.20
C ASP A 110 -5.82 10.66 -11.70
N SER A 111 -6.85 11.20 -11.04
CA SER A 111 -7.56 12.37 -11.54
C SER A 111 -8.13 13.26 -10.45
N ILE A 112 -8.45 14.50 -10.85
CA ILE A 112 -9.18 15.47 -10.05
C ILE A 112 -10.51 15.76 -10.72
N SER A 113 -11.61 15.62 -9.98
CA SER A 113 -12.93 16.06 -10.43
C SER A 113 -13.16 17.51 -10.01
N VAL A 114 -13.34 18.40 -10.97
CA VAL A 114 -13.81 19.77 -10.74
C VAL A 114 -15.34 19.75 -10.79
N VAL A 115 -15.96 20.02 -9.65
CA VAL A 115 -17.41 19.98 -9.45
C VAL A 115 -17.96 21.40 -9.40
N SER A 116 -18.99 21.65 -10.19
CA SER A 116 -19.81 22.87 -10.08
C SER A 116 -21.07 22.56 -9.26
N LEU A 117 -21.43 23.49 -8.38
CA LEU A 117 -22.70 23.48 -7.63
C LEU A 117 -23.73 24.45 -8.23
N GLU A 118 -23.48 24.99 -9.42
CA GLU A 118 -24.43 25.82 -10.15
C GLU A 118 -25.44 24.95 -10.89
N GLY A 119 -26.73 25.20 -10.63
CA GLY A 119 -27.80 24.32 -11.07
C GLY A 119 -27.73 22.96 -10.37
N THR A 120 -27.88 21.88 -11.14
CA THR A 120 -27.67 20.53 -10.63
C THR A 120 -26.18 20.27 -10.50
N ALA A 121 -25.74 19.93 -9.29
CA ALA A 121 -24.34 19.69 -8.98
C ALA A 121 -23.77 18.54 -9.82
N ARG A 122 -22.61 18.76 -10.44
CA ARG A 122 -22.00 17.80 -11.38
C ARG A 122 -20.52 18.08 -11.63
N VAL A 123 -19.80 17.10 -12.13
CA VAL A 123 -18.44 17.26 -12.63
C VAL A 123 -18.47 18.05 -13.94
N VAL A 124 -17.72 19.15 -14.00
CA VAL A 124 -17.60 19.99 -15.21
C VAL A 124 -16.25 19.80 -15.91
N ARG A 125 -15.26 19.25 -15.19
CA ARG A 125 -13.94 18.92 -15.74
C ARG A 125 -13.31 17.76 -14.94
N THR A 126 -12.68 16.84 -15.67
CA THR A 126 -11.71 15.90 -15.10
C THR A 126 -10.32 16.38 -15.48
N LEU A 127 -9.46 16.59 -14.49
CA LEU A 127 -8.03 16.79 -14.69
C LEU A 127 -7.31 15.46 -14.50
N LEU A 128 -6.31 15.17 -15.31
CA LEU A 128 -5.50 13.96 -15.17
C LEU A 128 -4.15 14.35 -14.56
N VAL A 129 -3.65 13.51 -13.67
CA VAL A 129 -2.39 13.73 -12.94
C VAL A 129 -1.57 12.43 -12.89
N GLY A 130 -0.48 12.41 -12.13
CA GLY A 130 0.27 11.19 -11.86
C GLY A 130 -0.52 10.19 -11.02
N ASP A 131 0.06 9.01 -10.87
CA ASP A 131 -0.50 7.90 -10.09
C ASP A 131 -0.69 8.27 -8.60
N GLU A 132 -1.72 7.70 -7.97
CA GLU A 132 -2.03 7.86 -6.54
C GLU A 132 -2.09 9.33 -6.08
N PRO A 133 -2.95 10.19 -6.69
CA PRO A 133 -3.11 11.54 -6.20
C PRO A 133 -3.75 11.52 -4.79
N ARG A 134 -3.23 12.35 -3.89
CA ARG A 134 -3.55 12.24 -2.44
C ARG A 134 -4.17 13.48 -1.84
N ASP A 135 -3.58 14.65 -2.05
CA ASP A 135 -4.04 15.90 -1.43
C ASP A 135 -4.04 17.07 -2.42
N ILE A 136 -4.79 18.12 -2.08
CA ILE A 136 -4.90 19.36 -2.85
C ILE A 136 -5.00 20.59 -1.95
N VAL A 137 -4.26 21.64 -2.28
CA VAL A 137 -4.40 22.98 -1.67
C VAL A 137 -4.33 24.09 -2.72
N PHE A 138 -4.94 25.24 -2.41
CA PHE A 138 -4.85 26.45 -3.23
C PHE A 138 -3.93 27.49 -2.58
N ALA A 139 -2.94 27.99 -3.32
CA ALA A 139 -1.96 28.97 -2.83
C ALA A 139 -1.45 29.93 -3.92
N GLY A 140 -0.69 30.95 -3.51
CA GLY A 140 -0.12 31.96 -4.38
C GLY A 140 -1.11 33.06 -4.78
N THR A 141 -0.59 34.14 -5.38
CA THR A 141 -1.38 35.27 -5.89
C THR A 141 -2.38 34.88 -6.98
N LYS A 142 -2.06 33.84 -7.75
CA LYS A 142 -2.90 33.32 -8.82
C LYS A 142 -3.86 32.21 -8.35
N GLY A 143 -3.80 31.83 -7.07
CA GLY A 143 -4.61 30.73 -6.54
C GLY A 143 -4.34 29.41 -7.24
N HIS A 144 -3.06 29.09 -7.50
CA HIS A 144 -2.67 27.82 -8.10
C HIS A 144 -3.12 26.65 -7.21
N ALA A 145 -3.56 25.57 -7.85
CA ALA A 145 -3.85 24.29 -7.19
C ALA A 145 -2.58 23.44 -7.18
N PHE A 146 -2.16 22.99 -6.00
CA PHE A 146 -1.03 22.08 -5.80
C PHE A 146 -1.58 20.71 -5.43
N ILE A 147 -1.18 19.66 -6.15
CA ILE A 147 -1.70 18.30 -6.01
C ILE A 147 -0.53 17.32 -5.84
N THR A 148 -0.54 16.51 -4.79
CA THR A 148 0.49 15.48 -4.55
C THR A 148 0.18 14.19 -5.30
N THR A 149 1.17 13.64 -6.02
CA THR A 149 1.09 12.34 -6.70
C THR A 149 2.41 11.57 -6.58
N ALA A 150 2.38 10.25 -6.83
CA ALA A 150 3.60 9.51 -7.09
C ALA A 150 4.26 9.98 -8.40
N HIS A 151 5.58 9.86 -8.51
CA HIS A 151 6.34 10.16 -9.74
C HIS A 151 6.25 9.02 -10.76
N ARG A 152 5.04 8.69 -11.15
CA ARG A 152 4.68 7.63 -12.11
C ARG A 152 3.24 7.87 -12.59
N GLY A 153 2.69 6.93 -13.34
CA GLY A 153 1.35 7.02 -13.91
C GLY A 153 1.36 7.45 -15.37
N GLN A 154 0.38 6.97 -16.12
CA GLN A 154 0.39 7.03 -17.59
C GLN A 154 0.25 8.45 -18.12
N HIS A 155 -0.35 9.38 -17.35
CA HIS A 155 -0.50 10.77 -17.81
C HIS A 155 0.80 11.59 -17.72
N ARG A 156 1.75 11.21 -16.84
CA ARG A 156 3.04 11.92 -16.69
C ARG A 156 3.86 11.97 -17.99
N THR A 157 3.72 10.93 -18.81
CA THR A 157 4.38 10.77 -20.12
C THR A 157 3.47 11.09 -21.31
N ASP A 158 2.26 11.60 -21.09
CA ASP A 158 1.30 11.82 -22.16
C ASP A 158 1.79 12.92 -23.13
N PRO A 159 1.73 12.69 -24.46
CA PRO A 159 2.20 13.68 -25.44
C PRO A 159 1.53 15.06 -25.32
N SER A 160 0.30 15.13 -24.79
CA SER A 160 -0.42 16.40 -24.64
C SER A 160 0.18 17.34 -23.60
N ILE A 161 1.05 16.85 -22.71
CA ILE A 161 1.75 17.66 -21.70
C ILE A 161 3.27 17.67 -21.88
N ALA A 162 3.78 17.23 -23.03
CA ALA A 162 5.23 17.14 -23.28
C ALA A 162 5.99 18.48 -23.14
N SER A 163 5.29 19.62 -23.27
CA SER A 163 5.86 20.96 -23.07
C SER A 163 5.85 21.44 -21.62
N VAL A 164 5.19 20.72 -20.71
CA VAL A 164 5.12 21.09 -19.29
C VAL A 164 6.46 20.78 -18.62
N PRO A 165 7.10 21.76 -17.94
CA PRO A 165 8.30 21.49 -17.15
C PRO A 165 8.04 20.44 -16.07
N GLY A 166 8.84 19.37 -16.09
CA GLY A 166 8.74 18.24 -15.15
C GLY A 166 7.96 17.03 -15.67
N ALA A 167 7.26 17.14 -16.81
CA ALA A 167 6.68 15.97 -17.49
C ALA A 167 7.75 15.12 -18.19
N GLY A 168 7.43 13.87 -18.50
CA GLY A 168 8.31 12.97 -19.25
C GLY A 168 8.55 11.62 -18.58
N ASP A 169 9.70 11.00 -18.89
CA ASP A 169 10.10 9.69 -18.36
C ASP A 169 10.31 9.76 -16.82
N PRO A 170 9.70 8.87 -16.03
CA PRO A 170 9.91 8.80 -14.57
C PRO A 170 11.30 8.31 -14.16
N GLN A 171 12.13 7.83 -15.10
CA GLN A 171 13.50 7.41 -14.84
C GLN A 171 13.58 6.42 -13.67
N LEU A 172 12.67 5.44 -13.64
CA LEU A 172 12.47 4.55 -12.49
C LEU A 172 13.78 3.91 -12.03
N THR A 173 14.60 3.42 -12.94
CA THR A 173 15.86 2.71 -12.63
C THR A 173 17.09 3.63 -12.58
N THR A 174 16.89 4.95 -12.48
CA THR A 174 17.98 5.93 -12.37
C THR A 174 18.23 6.30 -10.90
N PRO A 175 19.48 6.19 -10.41
CA PRO A 175 19.86 6.63 -9.06
C PRO A 175 19.58 8.11 -8.83
N SER A 176 19.38 8.49 -7.56
CA SER A 176 19.34 9.90 -7.13
C SER A 176 18.24 10.76 -7.79
N VAL A 177 17.21 10.12 -8.35
CA VAL A 177 15.99 10.76 -8.84
C VAL A 177 14.98 10.87 -7.70
N GLY A 178 14.41 12.06 -7.49
CA GLY A 178 13.25 12.24 -6.61
C GLY A 178 12.02 11.57 -7.20
N ARG A 179 11.16 10.96 -6.38
CA ARG A 179 9.96 10.23 -6.83
C ARG A 179 8.67 10.76 -6.21
N ALA A 180 8.69 12.00 -5.74
CA ALA A 180 7.53 12.71 -5.23
C ALA A 180 7.11 13.82 -6.17
N ASP A 181 5.92 13.78 -6.76
CA ASP A 181 5.47 14.86 -7.66
C ASP A 181 4.42 15.77 -6.97
N VAL A 182 4.55 17.07 -7.24
CA VAL A 182 3.52 18.08 -6.96
C VAL A 182 3.11 18.72 -8.29
N TRP A 183 1.90 18.41 -8.74
CA TRP A 183 1.29 18.94 -9.95
C TRP A 183 0.66 20.30 -9.66
N VAL A 184 1.00 21.31 -10.45
CA VAL A 184 0.54 22.67 -10.24
C VAL A 184 -0.34 23.11 -11.40
N PHE A 185 -1.62 23.38 -11.13
CA PHE A 185 -2.57 23.92 -12.12
C PHE A 185 -2.91 25.38 -11.82
N ASN A 186 -3.20 26.13 -12.88
CA ASN A 186 -3.84 27.43 -12.76
C ASN A 186 -5.36 27.26 -12.98
N PRO A 187 -6.20 27.38 -11.94
CA PRO A 187 -7.65 27.22 -12.10
C PRO A 187 -8.28 28.19 -13.11
N ALA A 188 -7.69 29.38 -13.29
CA ALA A 188 -8.16 30.35 -14.27
C ALA A 188 -7.75 30.01 -15.72
N SER A 189 -6.89 29.01 -15.93
CA SER A 189 -6.38 28.63 -17.24
C SER A 189 -5.99 27.15 -17.28
N LEU A 190 -7.00 26.27 -17.24
CA LEU A 190 -6.79 24.82 -17.26
C LEU A 190 -6.45 24.25 -18.64
N GLY A 191 -6.52 25.05 -19.71
CA GLY A 191 -6.24 24.61 -21.07
C GLY A 191 -7.24 23.59 -21.64
N THR A 192 -6.99 23.17 -22.89
CA THR A 192 -7.86 22.26 -23.66
C THR A 192 -7.27 20.87 -23.89
N THR A 193 -6.08 20.58 -23.31
CA THR A 193 -5.45 19.25 -23.35
C THR A 193 -6.29 18.21 -22.59
N LEU A 194 -6.03 16.92 -22.81
CA LEU A 194 -6.87 15.81 -22.35
C LEU A 194 -7.23 15.92 -20.84
N GLY A 195 -6.21 16.05 -20.00
CA GLY A 195 -6.32 16.20 -18.55
C GLY A 195 -6.19 17.64 -18.03
N GLY A 196 -6.31 18.63 -18.90
CA GLY A 196 -5.89 20.01 -18.57
C GLY A 196 -4.37 20.17 -18.63
N THR A 197 -3.91 21.41 -18.60
CA THR A 197 -2.49 21.75 -18.78
C THR A 197 -1.93 22.27 -17.45
N PRO A 198 -1.13 21.46 -16.73
CA PRO A 198 -0.43 21.97 -15.56
C PRO A 198 0.59 23.03 -15.96
N VAL A 199 0.83 23.99 -15.06
CA VAL A 199 1.87 25.02 -15.20
C VAL A 199 3.25 24.39 -15.01
N ARG A 200 3.36 23.42 -14.09
CA ARG A 200 4.59 22.70 -13.75
C ARG A 200 4.25 21.40 -13.03
N ILE A 201 5.13 20.41 -13.17
CA ILE A 201 5.22 19.25 -12.27
C ILE A 201 6.53 19.41 -11.50
N MET A 202 6.44 19.54 -10.18
CA MET A 202 7.60 19.69 -9.31
C MET A 202 7.96 18.33 -8.73
N THR A 203 9.16 17.84 -9.03
CA THR A 203 9.67 16.59 -8.46
C THR A 203 10.52 16.89 -7.22
N LEU A 204 10.09 16.38 -6.06
CA LEU A 204 10.78 16.50 -4.78
C LEU A 204 11.58 15.23 -4.50
N PHE A 205 12.68 15.38 -3.76
CA PHE A 205 13.57 14.27 -3.44
C PHE A 205 13.04 13.43 -2.27
N GLY A 206 12.12 12.52 -2.56
CA GLY A 206 11.55 11.52 -1.66
C GLY A 206 10.75 10.49 -2.44
N ASP A 207 10.06 9.57 -1.77
CA ASP A 207 9.04 8.74 -2.43
C ASP A 207 7.69 9.47 -2.53
N THR A 208 6.55 8.79 -2.47
CA THR A 208 5.24 9.35 -2.77
C THR A 208 4.86 10.41 -1.72
N PRO A 209 4.50 11.65 -2.10
CA PRO A 209 4.09 12.67 -1.17
C PRO A 209 2.66 12.40 -0.70
N ARG A 210 2.25 13.00 0.43
CA ARG A 210 0.89 12.84 0.97
C ARG A 210 0.24 14.16 1.27
N GLY A 211 0.45 14.70 2.48
CA GLY A 211 -0.23 15.91 2.95
C GLY A 211 0.43 17.19 2.46
N LEU A 212 -0.41 18.19 2.21
CA LEU A 212 -0.02 19.57 1.91
C LEU A 212 -0.52 20.51 3.01
N ALA A 213 0.24 21.58 3.27
CA ALA A 213 -0.19 22.71 4.08
C ALA A 213 0.22 24.04 3.44
N VAL A 214 -0.44 25.13 3.82
CA VAL A 214 -0.19 26.46 3.25
C VAL A 214 0.20 27.43 4.36
N SER A 215 1.16 28.31 4.12
CA SER A 215 1.51 29.39 5.05
C SER A 215 0.36 30.40 5.18
N PRO A 216 0.23 31.14 6.30
CA PRO A 216 -0.86 32.10 6.49
C PRO A 216 -0.95 33.18 5.41
N ASP A 217 0.19 33.60 4.86
CA ASP A 217 0.29 34.56 3.75
C ASP A 217 0.00 33.96 2.36
N LYS A 218 -0.26 32.65 2.30
CA LYS A 218 -0.46 31.85 1.09
C LYS A 218 0.72 31.84 0.11
N LYS A 219 1.92 32.24 0.54
CA LYS A 219 3.12 32.31 -0.30
C LYS A 219 3.95 31.04 -0.30
N THR A 220 3.75 30.16 0.68
CA THR A 220 4.50 28.92 0.82
C THR A 220 3.54 27.74 0.90
N VAL A 221 3.80 26.71 0.11
CA VAL A 221 3.17 25.39 0.23
C VAL A 221 4.18 24.45 0.87
N TYR A 222 3.77 23.71 1.88
CA TYR A 222 4.55 22.65 2.49
C TYR A 222 4.05 21.31 1.97
N ALA A 223 4.95 20.42 1.54
CA ALA A 223 4.63 19.08 1.06
C ALA A 223 5.40 18.02 1.86
N ALA A 224 4.68 17.02 2.38
CA ALA A 224 5.27 15.92 3.14
C ALA A 224 5.46 14.66 2.29
N ILE A 225 6.59 13.98 2.46
CA ILE A 225 6.86 12.65 1.91
C ILE A 225 6.20 11.60 2.82
N ALA A 226 5.34 10.75 2.25
CA ALA A 226 4.52 9.83 3.04
C ALA A 226 5.36 8.75 3.72
N GLN A 227 6.27 8.12 2.98
CA GLN A 227 7.19 7.09 3.43
C GLN A 227 8.60 7.66 3.29
N SER A 228 9.01 8.49 4.23
CA SER A 228 10.30 9.17 4.17
C SER A 228 11.47 8.28 4.61
N GLY A 229 11.17 7.26 5.40
CA GLY A 229 12.17 6.37 5.99
C GLY A 229 12.71 6.92 7.32
N ASN A 230 13.62 6.18 7.95
CA ASN A 230 14.17 6.55 9.26
C ASN A 230 15.70 6.38 9.30
N GLN A 231 16.32 6.57 8.13
CA GLN A 231 17.74 6.39 7.88
C GLN A 231 18.26 5.00 8.27
N THR A 232 17.47 3.97 7.98
CA THR A 232 17.90 2.57 8.09
C THR A 232 18.06 1.95 6.70
N THR A 233 18.98 0.98 6.62
CA THR A 233 19.18 0.11 5.47
C THR A 233 19.61 -1.26 5.97
N THR A 234 19.78 -2.23 5.08
CA THR A 234 20.30 -3.55 5.43
C THR A 234 21.66 -3.76 4.80
N VAL A 235 22.55 -4.41 5.55
CA VAL A 235 23.79 -4.98 5.04
C VAL A 235 23.47 -6.38 4.52
N ASN A 236 23.91 -6.69 3.30
CA ASN A 236 23.71 -8.00 2.70
C ASN A 236 24.43 -9.10 3.50
N MET A 237 23.87 -10.31 3.54
CA MET A 237 24.45 -11.45 4.25
C MET A 237 25.91 -11.73 3.84
N ASP A 238 26.26 -11.62 2.56
CA ASP A 238 27.63 -11.88 2.08
C ASP A 238 28.65 -10.82 2.56
N SER A 239 28.14 -9.71 3.08
CA SER A 239 28.92 -8.65 3.71
C SER A 239 29.02 -8.83 5.23
N VAL A 240 28.34 -9.80 5.84
CA VAL A 240 28.43 -10.05 7.28
C VAL A 240 29.38 -11.22 7.54
N CYS A 241 30.30 -11.08 8.49
CA CYS A 241 31.19 -12.19 8.84
C CYS A 241 30.40 -13.41 9.33
N ASP A 242 30.83 -14.61 8.97
CA ASP A 242 30.17 -15.83 9.39
C ASP A 242 30.07 -15.95 10.92
N GLY A 243 28.89 -16.35 11.40
CA GLY A 243 28.62 -16.62 12.80
C GLY A 243 28.14 -15.41 13.59
N PHE A 244 28.29 -15.52 14.91
CA PHE A 244 27.70 -14.60 15.89
C PHE A 244 28.77 -14.04 16.85
N GLU A 245 29.99 -13.85 16.34
CA GLU A 245 31.07 -13.23 17.11
C GLU A 245 30.97 -11.71 17.00
N ASP A 246 30.67 -11.05 18.12
CA ASP A 246 30.49 -9.59 18.15
C ASP A 246 31.81 -8.83 17.85
N THR A 247 32.95 -9.46 18.14
CA THR A 247 34.30 -8.90 17.97
C THR A 247 35.06 -9.57 16.84
N GLY A 248 35.72 -8.78 16.00
CA GLY A 248 36.55 -9.29 14.90
C GLY A 248 36.41 -8.44 13.64
N ILE A 249 37.24 -8.75 12.64
CA ILE A 249 37.13 -8.24 11.28
C ILE A 249 37.23 -9.40 10.32
N CYS A 250 36.43 -9.41 9.27
CA CYS A 250 36.62 -10.30 8.14
C CYS A 250 36.86 -9.48 6.87
N PHE A 251 37.58 -10.10 5.93
CA PHE A 251 37.72 -9.59 4.59
C PHE A 251 36.61 -10.20 3.76
N VAL A 252 35.67 -9.38 3.30
CA VAL A 252 34.77 -9.75 2.21
C VAL A 252 35.45 -9.48 0.86
N PHE A 253 34.83 -9.89 -0.24
CA PHE A 253 35.41 -9.91 -1.59
C PHE A 253 35.99 -8.55 -2.03
N PRO A 254 37.26 -8.42 -2.51
CA PRO A 254 37.94 -7.15 -2.89
C PRO A 254 37.01 -6.23 -3.68
N ASP A 255 36.56 -5.13 -3.06
CA ASP A 255 35.84 -4.08 -3.77
C ASP A 255 36.73 -3.51 -4.88
N THR A 256 36.14 -3.22 -6.02
CA THR A 256 36.88 -2.62 -7.13
C THR A 256 37.48 -1.26 -6.74
N TRP A 257 38.79 -1.09 -6.98
CA TRP A 257 39.50 0.18 -6.78
C TRP A 257 38.81 1.33 -7.53
N PRO A 258 38.63 2.55 -6.97
CA PRO A 258 39.30 3.12 -5.79
C PRO A 258 38.50 3.13 -4.48
N TRP A 259 37.32 2.50 -4.44
CA TRP A 259 36.37 2.69 -3.33
C TRP A 259 36.53 1.66 -2.20
N GLY A 260 37.40 0.66 -2.41
CA GLY A 260 37.46 -0.55 -1.60
C GLY A 260 38.13 -0.44 -0.24
N ASN A 261 37.34 -0.64 0.81
CA ASN A 261 37.79 -1.19 2.08
C ASN A 261 36.82 -2.27 2.52
N ASN A 262 37.29 -3.51 2.50
CA ASN A 262 36.46 -4.69 2.75
C ASN A 262 36.51 -5.21 4.17
N LEU A 263 37.10 -4.40 5.05
CA LEU A 263 37.14 -4.71 6.46
C LEU A 263 35.76 -4.43 7.02
N LEU A 264 35.02 -5.50 7.27
CA LEU A 264 33.71 -5.45 7.91
C LEU A 264 33.82 -5.97 9.33
N PRO A 265 33.06 -5.38 10.27
CA PRO A 265 33.06 -5.81 11.66
C PRO A 265 32.46 -7.22 11.77
N GLY A 266 32.59 -7.83 12.95
CA GLY A 266 32.21 -9.24 13.23
C GLY A 266 30.80 -9.67 12.82
N GLY A 267 30.44 -10.90 13.16
CA GLY A 267 29.23 -11.54 12.66
C GLY A 267 27.91 -10.95 13.15
N GLN A 268 26.81 -11.67 12.92
CA GLN A 268 25.48 -11.22 13.36
C GLN A 268 25.44 -11.00 14.88
N PRO A 269 24.78 -9.93 15.35
CA PRO A 269 24.50 -9.80 16.77
C PRO A 269 23.67 -11.01 17.22
N GLY A 270 23.97 -11.53 18.42
CA GLY A 270 23.32 -12.72 18.97
C GLY A 270 21.79 -12.64 19.12
N PRO A 271 21.15 -13.75 19.58
CA PRO A 271 21.78 -15.00 20.01
C PRO A 271 22.14 -15.95 18.85
N ARG A 272 23.13 -16.83 19.10
CA ARG A 272 23.58 -17.87 18.14
C ARG A 272 22.58 -19.02 17.96
N THR A 273 21.75 -19.25 18.96
CA THR A 273 20.74 -20.31 18.96
C THR A 273 19.37 -19.74 19.31
N ASN A 274 18.32 -20.54 19.18
CA ASN A 274 17.07 -20.29 19.90
C ASN A 274 17.12 -20.89 21.32
N VAL A 275 16.01 -20.76 22.06
CA VAL A 275 15.85 -21.29 23.42
C VAL A 275 16.07 -22.82 23.52
N ALA A 276 15.79 -23.56 22.44
CA ALA A 276 15.97 -25.01 22.37
C ALA A 276 17.39 -25.44 21.94
N GLY A 277 18.30 -24.49 21.71
CA GLY A 277 19.69 -24.77 21.30
C GLY A 277 19.88 -25.05 19.81
N ALA A 278 18.86 -24.88 18.97
CA ALA A 278 19.01 -24.96 17.52
C ALA A 278 19.79 -23.74 17.00
N LYS A 279 20.77 -23.96 16.10
CA LYS A 279 21.59 -22.90 15.53
C LYS A 279 20.74 -21.99 14.64
N ALA A 280 20.86 -20.68 14.83
CA ALA A 280 20.23 -19.69 13.98
C ALA A 280 20.86 -19.66 12.56
N PRO A 281 20.07 -19.40 11.51
CA PRO A 281 20.59 -19.22 10.15
C PRO A 281 21.45 -17.95 10.06
N GLU A 282 22.44 -17.97 9.17
CA GLU A 282 23.17 -16.75 8.80
C GLU A 282 22.28 -15.82 7.96
N THR A 283 22.30 -14.53 8.22
CA THR A 283 21.45 -13.51 7.59
C THR A 283 22.17 -12.16 7.49
N GLY A 284 21.62 -11.24 6.70
CA GLY A 284 22.02 -9.83 6.76
C GLY A 284 21.62 -9.17 8.08
N LEU A 285 21.92 -7.88 8.24
CA LEU A 285 21.51 -7.11 9.42
C LEU A 285 21.12 -5.68 9.08
N ILE A 286 20.25 -5.10 9.90
CA ILE A 286 19.81 -3.72 9.76
C ILE A 286 20.84 -2.80 10.42
N VAL A 287 21.19 -1.71 9.73
CA VAL A 287 22.02 -0.62 10.24
C VAL A 287 21.25 0.70 10.15
N LYS A 288 21.57 1.63 11.06
CA LYS A 288 21.00 2.98 11.11
C LYS A 288 22.12 4.01 11.01
N TRP A 289 21.89 5.09 10.28
CA TRP A 289 22.83 6.20 10.22
C TRP A 289 22.85 6.97 11.54
N ASN A 290 24.02 7.06 12.17
CA ASN A 290 24.26 7.88 13.34
C ASN A 290 24.90 9.22 12.93
N LYS A 291 24.10 10.29 12.96
CA LYS A 291 24.55 11.64 12.61
C LYS A 291 25.67 12.18 13.52
N THR A 292 25.79 11.69 14.75
CA THR A 292 26.79 12.15 15.71
C THR A 292 28.17 11.59 15.40
N THR A 293 28.25 10.32 15.03
CA THR A 293 29.50 9.62 14.71
C THR A 293 29.83 9.68 13.22
N GLY A 294 28.85 9.94 12.36
CA GLY A 294 29.00 9.89 10.91
C GLY A 294 29.16 8.45 10.40
N GLN A 295 28.48 7.50 11.06
CA GLN A 295 28.63 6.07 10.81
C GLN A 295 27.29 5.37 10.64
N TRP A 296 27.24 4.39 9.74
CA TRP A 296 26.21 3.35 9.73
C TRP A 296 26.50 2.39 10.87
N GLU A 297 25.58 2.29 11.82
CA GLU A 297 25.76 1.50 13.03
C GLU A 297 24.67 0.43 13.16
N ASP A 298 25.06 -0.77 13.58
CA ASP A 298 24.10 -1.80 13.99
C ASP A 298 23.67 -1.61 15.46
N VAL A 299 22.89 -2.57 15.99
CA VAL A 299 22.43 -2.57 17.39
C VAL A 299 23.55 -2.58 18.43
N LEU A 300 24.77 -2.97 18.06
CA LEU A 300 25.95 -2.99 18.93
C LEU A 300 26.80 -1.71 18.81
N GLY A 301 26.44 -0.79 17.91
CA GLY A 301 27.21 0.42 17.62
C GLY A 301 28.45 0.18 16.76
N ARG A 302 28.51 -0.94 16.02
CA ARG A 302 29.67 -1.26 15.15
C ARG A 302 29.57 -0.47 13.84
N ASN A 303 30.71 -0.04 13.31
CA ASN A 303 30.78 0.76 12.09
C ASN A 303 30.69 -0.11 10.81
N TRP A 304 29.63 0.10 10.04
CA TRP A 304 29.31 -0.58 8.79
C TRP A 304 29.41 0.33 7.55
N ASN A 305 30.11 1.46 7.62
CA ASN A 305 30.27 2.37 6.47
C ASN A 305 30.78 1.66 5.21
N ASN A 306 31.67 0.69 5.40
CA ASN A 306 32.21 -0.13 4.32
C ASN A 306 31.18 -1.09 3.70
N GLY A 307 30.06 -1.37 4.36
CA GLY A 307 28.99 -2.25 3.86
C GLY A 307 27.84 -1.51 3.17
N VAL A 308 27.86 -0.17 3.15
CA VAL A 308 26.77 0.67 2.61
C VAL A 308 27.31 1.59 1.51
N ARG A 309 26.59 1.68 0.39
CA ARG A 309 27.00 2.46 -0.81
C ARG A 309 26.05 3.60 -1.16
N LEU A 310 25.22 4.00 -0.21
CA LEU A 310 24.20 5.03 -0.37
C LEU A 310 24.19 6.00 0.81
N ASN A 311 23.61 7.17 0.60
CA ASN A 311 23.24 8.12 1.65
C ASN A 311 21.71 8.20 1.75
N LEU A 312 21.17 8.32 2.97
CA LEU A 312 19.75 8.59 3.20
C LEU A 312 19.60 9.98 3.83
N PRO A 313 19.37 11.03 3.01
CA PRO A 313 19.31 12.40 3.51
C PRO A 313 18.05 12.69 4.34
N ASP A 314 17.03 11.81 4.31
CA ASP A 314 15.84 11.91 5.17
C ASP A 314 15.05 13.20 4.91
N LYS A 315 14.86 13.56 3.63
CA LYS A 315 14.18 14.79 3.22
C LYS A 315 12.66 14.60 3.32
N ASP A 316 12.11 15.06 4.43
CA ASP A 316 10.75 14.72 4.86
C ASP A 316 9.68 15.71 4.42
N VAL A 317 9.97 17.00 4.56
CA VAL A 317 9.02 18.08 4.27
C VAL A 317 9.71 19.15 3.46
N PHE A 318 9.06 19.58 2.39
CA PHE A 318 9.54 20.58 1.45
C PHE A 318 8.70 21.85 1.57
N ALA A 319 9.33 23.00 1.69
CA ALA A 319 8.68 24.30 1.53
C ALA A 319 8.85 24.76 0.07
N ILE A 320 7.75 25.18 -0.57
CA ILE A 320 7.67 25.56 -1.98
C ILE A 320 7.12 26.97 -2.07
N ASP A 321 7.74 27.84 -2.87
CA ASP A 321 7.19 29.14 -3.20
C ASP A 321 5.97 28.97 -4.13
N ALA A 322 4.82 29.48 -3.70
CA ALA A 322 3.56 29.26 -4.39
C ALA A 322 3.41 30.07 -5.70
N ASP A 323 4.22 31.12 -5.88
CA ASP A 323 4.14 32.02 -7.04
C ASP A 323 5.19 31.65 -8.11
N ASN A 324 6.46 31.44 -7.72
CA ASN A 324 7.55 31.13 -8.65
C ASN A 324 7.84 29.62 -8.80
N LEU A 325 7.17 28.77 -8.01
CA LEU A 325 7.21 27.30 -8.09
C LEU A 325 8.62 26.73 -7.91
N GLN A 326 9.39 27.29 -6.96
CA GLN A 326 10.71 26.78 -6.54
C GLN A 326 10.68 26.22 -5.13
N GLU A 327 11.52 25.23 -4.87
CA GLU A 327 11.84 24.77 -3.52
C GLU A 327 12.54 25.89 -2.74
N LYS A 328 12.07 26.16 -1.52
CA LYS A 328 12.60 27.18 -0.59
C LYS A 328 13.45 26.58 0.52
N ALA A 329 13.02 25.44 1.05
CA ALA A 329 13.66 24.77 2.18
C ALA A 329 13.24 23.30 2.25
N VAL A 330 14.06 22.50 2.93
CA VAL A 330 13.80 21.10 3.23
C VAL A 330 14.02 20.87 4.72
N TYR A 331 13.17 20.06 5.32
CA TYR A 331 13.22 19.65 6.72
C TYR A 331 13.46 18.14 6.80
N THR A 332 14.31 17.73 7.75
CA THR A 332 14.70 16.32 7.98
C THR A 332 14.46 15.92 9.43
N GLY A 333 14.35 14.62 9.73
CA GLY A 333 14.03 14.11 11.07
C GLY A 333 12.60 14.39 11.53
N VAL A 334 11.65 14.57 10.61
CA VAL A 334 10.23 14.78 10.89
C VAL A 334 9.58 13.47 11.31
N GLY A 335 9.86 12.36 10.64
CA GLY A 335 9.37 11.04 11.01
C GLY A 335 9.42 10.04 9.86
N THR A 336 9.23 8.77 10.18
CA THR A 336 9.31 7.65 9.23
C THR A 336 8.17 7.61 8.23
N THR A 337 6.95 7.75 8.75
CA THR A 337 5.74 7.84 7.95
C THR A 337 5.01 9.11 8.32
N ILE A 338 4.76 9.99 7.35
CA ILE A 338 4.15 11.30 7.59
C ILE A 338 2.73 11.28 7.03
N PHE A 339 1.74 11.52 7.89
CA PHE A 339 0.34 11.35 7.56
C PHE A 339 -0.30 12.63 7.02
N ASN A 340 -0.04 13.78 7.64
CA ASN A 340 -0.60 15.08 7.24
C ASN A 340 0.25 16.27 7.76
N LEU A 341 -0.02 17.46 7.22
CA LEU A 341 0.56 18.74 7.61
C LEU A 341 -0.55 19.75 7.95
N ALA A 342 -0.28 20.63 8.92
CA ALA A 342 -1.12 21.80 9.19
C ALA A 342 -0.27 22.99 9.62
N THR A 343 -0.66 24.20 9.22
CA THR A 343 0.05 25.43 9.59
C THR A 343 -0.75 26.24 10.60
N ASN A 344 -0.11 26.67 11.68
CA ASN A 344 -0.71 27.59 12.64
C ASN A 344 -1.06 28.91 11.95
N PRO A 345 -2.34 29.33 11.94
CA PRO A 345 -2.79 30.50 11.18
C PRO A 345 -2.27 31.83 11.74
N LYS A 346 -1.75 31.86 12.98
CA LYS A 346 -1.21 33.06 13.62
C LYS A 346 0.31 33.12 13.60
N THR A 347 0.97 32.00 13.89
CA THR A 347 2.43 31.98 14.05
C THR A 347 3.18 31.49 12.80
N GLY A 348 2.50 30.77 11.90
CA GLY A 348 3.14 30.12 10.75
C GLY A 348 3.92 28.85 11.09
N VAL A 349 3.91 28.39 12.35
CA VAL A 349 4.48 27.10 12.75
C VAL A 349 3.78 25.96 12.01
N VAL A 350 4.54 25.00 11.48
CA VAL A 350 3.98 23.83 10.79
C VAL A 350 4.02 22.62 11.71
N TYR A 351 2.93 21.89 11.79
CA TYR A 351 2.83 20.62 12.49
C TYR A 351 2.74 19.49 11.47
N ALA A 352 3.42 18.37 11.74
CA ALA A 352 3.40 17.17 10.93
C ALA A 352 3.03 15.97 11.78
N THR A 353 1.89 15.33 11.52
CA THR A 353 1.54 14.05 12.15
C THR A 353 2.35 12.94 11.52
N ASN A 354 2.96 12.09 12.35
CA ASN A 354 3.83 11.04 11.85
C ASN A 354 3.95 9.86 12.83
N SER A 355 4.61 8.80 12.37
CA SER A 355 5.17 7.74 13.21
C SER A 355 6.68 7.65 13.02
N GLU A 356 7.37 7.21 14.06
CA GLU A 356 8.79 6.83 14.01
C GLU A 356 8.96 5.33 14.25
N ALA A 357 9.43 4.59 13.25
CA ALA A 357 9.63 3.15 13.35
C ALA A 357 10.84 2.77 14.21
N ASN A 358 10.70 1.70 14.98
CA ASN A 358 11.73 1.09 15.82
C ASN A 358 12.29 -0.20 15.19
N ASN A 359 12.63 -0.16 13.90
CA ASN A 359 13.04 -1.35 13.15
C ASN A 359 14.51 -1.78 13.36
N LEU A 360 15.30 -1.01 14.12
CA LEU A 360 16.62 -1.45 14.57
C LEU A 360 16.53 -2.40 15.77
N THR A 361 15.46 -2.28 16.60
CA THR A 361 15.27 -3.18 17.75
C THR A 361 14.84 -4.55 17.28
N ARG A 362 15.56 -5.57 17.75
CA ARG A 362 15.25 -6.99 17.64
C ARG A 362 14.71 -7.42 19.00
N PHE A 363 13.89 -8.43 19.20
CA PHE A 363 13.17 -9.33 18.31
C PHE A 363 11.66 -9.09 18.48
N GLU A 364 10.79 -9.93 17.92
CA GLU A 364 9.43 -10.07 18.47
C GLU A 364 9.42 -11.04 19.67
N GLY A 365 8.27 -11.19 20.34
CA GLY A 365 8.13 -12.12 21.46
C GLY A 365 8.55 -11.53 22.82
N PRO A 366 8.72 -12.36 23.85
CA PRO A 366 8.94 -11.91 25.22
C PRO A 366 10.38 -11.41 25.48
N GLY A 367 11.34 -11.76 24.63
CA GLY A 367 12.74 -11.30 24.73
C GLY A 367 13.50 -11.91 25.90
N VAL A 368 13.06 -13.05 26.44
CA VAL A 368 13.65 -13.67 27.65
C VAL A 368 15.00 -14.32 27.32
N PHE A 369 15.03 -15.12 26.25
CA PHE A 369 16.23 -15.70 25.69
C PHE A 369 16.93 -14.73 24.74
N GLY A 370 16.15 -13.97 23.96
CA GLY A 370 16.68 -13.02 22.98
C GLY A 370 17.43 -11.83 23.58
N GLY A 371 17.13 -11.43 24.81
CA GLY A 371 17.71 -10.27 25.48
C GLY A 371 17.17 -8.92 25.01
N SER A 372 16.28 -8.90 24.01
CA SER A 372 15.67 -7.69 23.47
C SER A 372 14.32 -7.99 22.80
N THR A 373 13.40 -7.02 22.81
CA THR A 373 12.10 -7.14 22.15
C THR A 373 11.54 -5.79 21.69
N VAL A 374 10.84 -5.79 20.56
CA VAL A 374 10.07 -4.67 20.02
C VAL A 374 8.59 -4.70 20.44
N GLN A 375 8.18 -5.72 21.21
CA GLN A 375 6.78 -5.97 21.56
C GLN A 375 6.08 -4.71 22.12
N GLY A 376 5.03 -4.25 21.43
CA GLY A 376 4.27 -3.04 21.80
C GLY A 376 5.01 -1.71 21.61
N ASN A 377 6.25 -1.71 21.09
CA ASN A 377 7.09 -0.53 20.82
C ASN A 377 7.56 -0.53 19.35
N ILE A 378 6.62 -0.74 18.43
CA ILE A 378 6.88 -0.91 17.00
C ILE A 378 7.14 0.43 16.34
N ALA A 379 6.24 1.39 16.54
CA ALA A 379 6.36 2.73 15.99
C ALA A 379 5.81 3.77 16.98
N LYS A 380 6.59 4.81 17.25
CA LYS A 380 6.19 5.89 18.16
C LYS A 380 5.35 6.92 17.43
N MET A 381 4.16 7.20 17.94
CA MET A 381 3.22 8.14 17.31
C MET A 381 3.55 9.57 17.72
N ARG A 382 3.67 10.48 16.75
CA ARG A 382 4.25 11.81 16.96
C ARG A 382 3.47 12.92 16.27
N ILE A 383 3.68 14.13 16.79
CA ILE A 383 3.53 15.36 16.02
C ILE A 383 4.90 16.05 16.01
N SER A 384 5.45 16.31 14.84
CA SER A 384 6.70 17.05 14.69
C SER A 384 6.37 18.53 14.44
N VAL A 385 7.00 19.41 15.22
CA VAL A 385 6.83 20.86 15.15
C VAL A 385 7.96 21.44 14.31
N ILE A 386 7.65 22.15 13.24
CA ILE A 386 8.62 22.84 12.39
C ILE A 386 8.50 24.34 12.65
N SER A 387 9.52 24.91 13.27
CA SER A 387 9.55 26.32 13.67
C SER A 387 10.96 26.89 13.54
N GLY A 388 11.08 28.09 12.98
CA GLY A 388 12.38 28.77 12.81
C GLY A 388 13.39 28.00 11.97
N GLY A 389 12.94 27.12 11.06
CA GLY A 389 13.83 26.28 10.26
C GLY A 389 14.21 24.94 10.91
N THR A 390 13.79 24.69 12.16
CA THR A 390 14.16 23.49 12.93
C THR A 390 12.97 22.58 13.15
N VAL A 391 13.22 21.27 13.14
CA VAL A 391 12.24 20.22 13.42
C VAL A 391 12.36 19.78 14.87
N TYR A 392 11.23 19.70 15.56
CA TYR A 392 11.15 19.25 16.93
C TYR A 392 10.08 18.14 17.08
N PRO A 393 10.47 16.86 17.10
CA PRO A 393 9.55 15.74 17.29
C PRO A 393 8.90 15.75 18.67
N ARG A 394 7.60 15.47 18.75
CA ARG A 394 6.85 15.34 20.01
C ARG A 394 6.21 13.95 20.07
N HIS A 395 6.70 13.08 20.94
CA HIS A 395 6.07 11.78 21.18
C HIS A 395 4.75 11.97 21.90
N LEU A 396 3.66 11.45 21.35
CA LEU A 396 2.30 11.66 21.90
C LEU A 396 2.02 10.81 23.13
N ASN A 397 2.71 9.68 23.28
CA ASN A 397 2.41 8.66 24.28
C ASN A 397 3.53 8.48 25.32
N LYS A 398 4.13 9.59 25.77
CA LYS A 398 5.26 9.62 26.71
C LYS A 398 4.99 8.95 28.07
N HIS A 399 3.73 8.65 28.36
CA HIS A 399 3.31 7.97 29.58
C HIS A 399 3.54 6.44 29.54
N ILE A 400 3.82 5.88 28.36
CA ILE A 400 4.08 4.45 28.19
C ILE A 400 5.49 4.11 28.68
N ASP A 401 5.59 3.17 29.61
CA ASP A 401 6.85 2.55 30.01
C ASP A 401 7.08 1.28 29.17
N TYR A 402 7.85 1.42 28.08
CA TYR A 402 8.17 0.29 27.19
C TYR A 402 9.09 -0.76 27.82
N SER A 403 9.64 -0.53 29.02
CA SER A 403 10.35 -1.58 29.76
C SER A 403 9.39 -2.60 30.39
N LYS A 404 8.08 -2.32 30.37
CA LYS A 404 7.03 -3.18 30.93
C LYS A 404 6.17 -3.74 29.79
N LEU A 405 6.33 -5.03 29.52
CA LEU A 405 5.45 -5.77 28.62
C LEU A 405 4.06 -5.94 29.22
N ALA A 406 3.05 -6.12 28.38
CA ALA A 406 1.65 -6.23 28.82
C ALA A 406 1.39 -7.31 29.87
N ASN A 407 2.14 -8.42 29.79
CA ASN A 407 2.04 -9.55 30.72
C ASN A 407 3.06 -9.49 31.88
N SER A 408 3.84 -8.42 31.98
CA SER A 408 4.86 -8.24 33.02
C SER A 408 4.31 -7.51 34.26
N ALA A 409 4.88 -7.80 35.42
CA ALA A 409 4.52 -7.10 36.66
C ALA A 409 4.85 -5.60 36.55
N GLY A 410 3.88 -4.76 36.92
CA GLY A 410 4.03 -3.30 36.89
C GLY A 410 3.63 -2.63 35.58
N PHE A 411 3.14 -3.37 34.58
CA PHE A 411 2.48 -2.78 33.41
C PHE A 411 1.28 -1.92 33.84
N ASP A 412 1.12 -0.75 33.23
CA ASP A 412 -0.01 0.15 33.47
C ASP A 412 -1.17 -0.21 32.50
N PRO A 413 -2.21 -0.95 32.95
CA PRO A 413 -3.32 -1.35 32.08
C PRO A 413 -4.19 -0.17 31.63
N THR A 414 -4.00 1.02 32.23
CA THR A 414 -4.73 2.23 31.86
C THR A 414 -4.03 3.03 30.76
N ALA A 415 -2.80 2.66 30.36
CA ALA A 415 -2.01 3.39 29.37
C ALA A 415 -2.79 3.70 28.08
N ARG A 416 -3.51 2.72 27.53
CA ARG A 416 -4.35 2.87 26.32
C ARG A 416 -5.41 3.98 26.40
N ASN A 417 -5.89 4.30 27.60
CA ASN A 417 -6.90 5.35 27.77
C ASN A 417 -6.32 6.72 27.40
N HIS A 418 -5.02 6.89 27.62
CA HIS A 418 -4.28 8.12 27.40
C HIS A 418 -3.56 8.16 26.04
N SER A 419 -3.54 7.04 25.31
CA SER A 419 -2.80 6.91 24.05
C SER A 419 -3.58 7.42 22.83
N LEU A 420 -2.81 7.88 21.85
CA LEU A 420 -3.23 8.20 20.49
C LEU A 420 -2.38 7.41 19.48
N SER A 421 -3.03 6.80 18.50
CA SER A 421 -2.41 5.96 17.47
C SER A 421 -2.83 6.41 16.08
N THR A 422 -1.89 6.31 15.14
CA THR A 422 -2.07 6.66 13.72
C THR A 422 -2.70 8.05 13.58
N PRO A 423 -2.01 9.11 14.05
CA PRO A 423 -2.53 10.47 13.94
C PRO A 423 -2.54 10.87 12.46
N THR A 424 -3.71 11.16 11.91
CA THR A 424 -3.89 11.48 10.49
C THR A 424 -4.06 12.98 10.30
N GLU A 425 -5.27 13.46 9.99
CA GLU A 425 -5.56 14.87 9.75
C GLU A 425 -5.53 15.70 11.04
N MET A 426 -5.24 17.00 10.87
CA MET A 426 -5.25 18.01 11.91
C MET A 426 -6.13 19.21 11.53
N ALA A 427 -6.75 19.84 12.53
CA ALA A 427 -7.40 21.14 12.40
C ALA A 427 -6.93 22.08 13.53
N ILE A 428 -6.71 23.35 13.22
CA ILE A 428 -6.19 24.35 14.17
C ILE A 428 -7.23 25.44 14.35
N SER A 429 -7.47 25.86 15.59
CA SER A 429 -8.37 26.97 15.87
C SER A 429 -7.90 28.27 15.20
N SER A 430 -8.84 29.14 14.86
CA SER A 430 -8.58 30.38 14.15
C SER A 430 -7.67 31.34 14.92
N ASP A 431 -7.63 31.22 16.26
CA ASP A 431 -6.71 31.94 17.16
C ASP A 431 -5.32 31.27 17.30
N GLY A 432 -5.13 30.09 16.72
CA GLY A 432 -3.88 29.33 16.76
C GLY A 432 -3.58 28.65 18.09
N ALA A 433 -4.50 28.66 19.07
CA ALA A 433 -4.24 28.18 20.44
C ALA A 433 -4.50 26.66 20.62
N LYS A 434 -5.36 26.05 19.80
CA LYS A 434 -5.73 24.64 19.91
C LYS A 434 -5.48 23.88 18.60
N LEU A 435 -4.90 22.69 18.74
CA LEU A 435 -4.70 21.73 17.68
C LEU A 435 -5.56 20.47 17.95
N TYR A 436 -6.41 20.12 17.00
CA TYR A 436 -7.24 18.92 16.99
C TYR A 436 -6.62 17.90 16.04
N VAL A 437 -6.57 16.63 16.45
CA VAL A 437 -5.85 15.57 15.71
C VAL A 437 -6.71 14.33 15.60
N ALA A 438 -7.00 13.87 14.39
CA ALA A 438 -7.73 12.62 14.17
C ALA A 438 -6.81 11.43 14.46
N ALA A 439 -7.03 10.73 15.57
CA ALA A 439 -6.27 9.53 15.92
C ALA A 439 -7.02 8.29 15.41
N PHE A 440 -6.75 7.94 14.15
CA PHE A 440 -7.50 6.95 13.38
C PHE A 440 -7.61 5.62 14.12
N SER A 441 -6.49 5.14 14.65
CA SER A 441 -6.40 3.85 15.33
C SER A 441 -6.83 3.89 16.80
N SER A 442 -7.20 5.05 17.34
CA SER A 442 -7.62 5.17 18.75
C SER A 442 -9.10 5.48 18.95
N ASN A 443 -9.86 5.71 17.88
CA ASN A 443 -11.27 6.12 17.92
C ASN A 443 -11.49 7.44 18.70
N LYS A 444 -10.54 8.38 18.59
CA LYS A 444 -10.54 9.64 19.35
C LYS A 444 -10.05 10.82 18.49
N VAL A 445 -10.42 12.03 18.86
CA VAL A 445 -9.72 13.26 18.49
C VAL A 445 -8.83 13.71 19.66
N GLY A 446 -7.53 13.80 19.42
CA GLY A 446 -6.59 14.43 20.35
C GLY A 446 -6.77 15.95 20.34
N VAL A 447 -6.66 16.60 21.51
CA VAL A 447 -6.81 18.06 21.65
C VAL A 447 -5.62 18.61 22.43
N PHE A 448 -4.82 19.45 21.78
CA PHE A 448 -3.59 20.00 22.33
C PHE A 448 -3.65 21.52 22.41
N ASP A 449 -3.05 22.06 23.46
CA ASP A 449 -2.62 23.45 23.47
C ASP A 449 -1.35 23.57 22.63
N THR A 450 -1.35 24.47 21.64
CA THR A 450 -0.23 24.58 20.70
C THR A 450 1.04 25.03 21.39
N ALA A 451 0.96 25.96 22.35
CA ALA A 451 2.13 26.40 23.11
C ALA A 451 2.71 25.25 23.96
N ALA A 452 1.87 24.46 24.61
CA ALA A 452 2.33 23.29 25.38
C ALA A 452 2.95 22.20 24.48
N LEU A 453 2.40 21.97 23.29
CA LEU A 453 2.94 21.04 22.30
C LEU A 453 4.29 21.52 21.76
N GLU A 454 4.39 22.80 21.38
CA GLU A 454 5.63 23.41 20.89
C GLU A 454 6.75 23.36 21.93
N ALA A 455 6.43 23.64 23.19
CA ALA A 455 7.36 23.56 24.32
C ALA A 455 7.60 22.13 24.85
N ASP A 456 6.93 21.12 24.28
CA ASP A 456 6.97 19.72 24.73
C ASP A 456 6.53 19.46 26.19
N THR A 457 5.74 20.36 26.77
CA THR A 457 5.38 20.34 28.21
C THR A 457 4.09 19.60 28.53
N PHE A 458 3.33 19.15 27.52
CA PHE A 458 2.09 18.40 27.76
C PHE A 458 2.36 17.03 28.39
N ASN A 459 1.51 16.63 29.33
CA ASN A 459 1.48 15.29 29.92
C ASN A 459 0.28 14.51 29.37
N PRO A 460 0.47 13.39 28.65
CA PRO A 460 -0.63 12.62 28.06
C PRO A 460 -1.68 12.12 29.08
N LYS A 461 -1.28 11.79 30.32
CA LYS A 461 -2.20 11.32 31.36
C LYS A 461 -3.22 12.38 31.74
N THR A 462 -2.82 13.65 31.75
CA THR A 462 -3.73 14.79 32.01
C THR A 462 -4.36 15.33 30.74
N ALA A 463 -3.62 15.38 29.62
CA ALA A 463 -4.10 15.94 28.35
C ALA A 463 -5.25 15.12 27.76
N SER A 464 -5.24 13.80 27.97
CA SER A 464 -6.29 12.90 27.52
C SER A 464 -7.67 13.16 28.14
N ALA A 465 -7.76 13.89 29.26
CA ALA A 465 -9.04 14.40 29.76
C ALA A 465 -9.72 15.37 28.77
N ASN A 466 -8.97 15.91 27.80
CA ASN A 466 -9.46 16.76 26.72
C ASN A 466 -9.74 16.00 25.42
N TYR A 467 -9.31 14.74 25.29
CA TYR A 467 -9.55 13.96 24.09
C TYR A 467 -11.04 13.70 23.92
N ILE A 468 -11.48 13.69 22.67
CA ILE A 468 -12.89 13.56 22.31
C ILE A 468 -13.09 12.14 21.75
N PRO A 469 -13.82 11.25 22.45
CA PRO A 469 -14.20 9.96 21.89
C PRO A 469 -15.08 10.16 20.65
N VAL A 470 -14.82 9.40 19.60
CA VAL A 470 -15.58 9.47 18.34
C VAL A 470 -16.33 8.16 18.17
N SER A 471 -17.67 8.22 18.24
CA SER A 471 -18.48 7.05 17.90
C SER A 471 -18.31 6.70 16.42
N GLY A 472 -18.47 5.43 16.05
CA GLY A 472 -18.26 4.99 14.67
C GLY A 472 -16.82 4.65 14.30
N GLY A 473 -15.83 5.12 15.05
CA GLY A 473 -14.43 4.70 14.95
C GLY A 473 -13.69 5.12 13.66
N GLY A 474 -12.37 4.95 13.65
CA GLY A 474 -11.54 5.32 12.51
C GLY A 474 -11.66 6.81 12.11
N PRO A 475 -11.53 7.79 13.02
CA PRO A 475 -11.57 9.20 12.66
C PRO A 475 -10.43 9.50 11.68
N SER A 476 -10.78 10.02 10.51
CA SER A 476 -9.88 10.13 9.36
C SER A 476 -9.79 11.54 8.79
N GLY A 477 -10.69 12.43 9.21
CA GLY A 477 -10.63 13.84 8.83
C GLY A 477 -11.41 14.76 9.75
N LEU A 478 -11.02 16.04 9.77
CA LEU A 478 -11.49 17.05 10.71
C LEU A 478 -11.78 18.38 10.03
N VAL A 479 -12.92 18.99 10.35
CA VAL A 479 -13.22 20.39 9.96
C VAL A 479 -13.81 21.16 11.13
N LEU A 480 -13.22 22.31 11.46
CA LEU A 480 -13.70 23.23 12.50
C LEU A 480 -14.70 24.24 11.91
N ASP A 481 -15.85 24.37 12.57
CA ASP A 481 -16.84 25.43 12.36
C ASP A 481 -17.02 26.18 13.69
N GLU A 482 -16.05 27.04 13.98
CA GLU A 482 -16.00 27.82 15.23
C GLU A 482 -17.20 28.76 15.38
N ALA A 483 -17.73 29.28 14.26
CA ALA A 483 -18.90 30.16 14.26
C ALA A 483 -20.14 29.49 14.89
N ARG A 484 -20.24 28.16 14.78
CA ARG A 484 -21.33 27.36 15.37
C ARG A 484 -20.88 26.51 16.55
N ASN A 485 -19.65 26.66 17.03
CA ASN A 485 -19.06 25.83 18.07
C ASN A 485 -19.10 24.32 17.71
N ARG A 486 -18.72 23.97 16.47
CA ARG A 486 -18.75 22.60 15.96
C ARG A 486 -17.40 22.11 15.46
N LEU A 487 -17.18 20.82 15.64
CA LEU A 487 -16.16 20.03 14.96
C LEU A 487 -16.86 18.92 14.18
N TYR A 488 -16.62 18.85 12.88
CA TYR A 488 -17.05 17.75 12.02
C TYR A 488 -15.92 16.71 11.92
N VAL A 489 -16.25 15.43 12.11
CA VAL A 489 -15.27 14.33 12.07
C VAL A 489 -15.73 13.24 11.12
N MET A 490 -14.92 12.92 10.12
CA MET A 490 -15.16 11.81 9.19
C MET A 490 -14.71 10.49 9.83
N THR A 491 -15.59 9.49 9.87
CA THR A 491 -15.32 8.15 10.43
C THR A 491 -15.32 7.10 9.34
N ARG A 492 -14.29 6.24 9.34
CA ARG A 492 -14.09 5.24 8.26
C ARG A 492 -14.71 3.88 8.55
N TYR A 493 -14.85 3.48 9.82
CA TYR A 493 -15.40 2.13 10.11
C TYR A 493 -16.90 2.08 9.88
N ASP A 494 -17.65 3.12 10.25
CA ASP A 494 -19.10 3.20 10.01
C ASP A 494 -19.49 4.10 8.82
N ASN A 495 -18.51 4.66 8.11
CA ASN A 495 -18.67 5.53 6.95
C ASN A 495 -19.64 6.71 7.20
N GLY A 496 -19.21 7.69 8.01
CA GLY A 496 -20.09 8.78 8.44
C GLY A 496 -19.39 10.08 8.79
N VAL A 497 -20.18 11.13 9.00
CA VAL A 497 -19.74 12.41 9.54
C VAL A 497 -20.34 12.60 10.93
N LYS A 498 -19.50 12.75 11.95
CA LYS A 498 -19.91 13.05 13.32
C LYS A 498 -19.87 14.56 13.54
N VAL A 499 -20.88 15.08 14.24
CA VAL A 499 -20.98 16.49 14.61
C VAL A 499 -20.75 16.60 16.11
N ILE A 500 -19.63 17.21 16.50
CA ILE A 500 -19.23 17.38 17.89
C ILE A 500 -19.41 18.84 18.28
N ASP A 501 -20.01 19.08 19.45
CA ASP A 501 -20.04 20.40 20.07
C ASP A 501 -18.70 20.64 20.80
N LEU A 502 -18.01 21.73 20.46
CA LEU A 502 -16.66 22.01 20.95
C LEU A 502 -16.62 22.35 22.46
N ALA A 503 -17.70 22.92 23.00
CA ALA A 503 -17.75 23.32 24.41
C ALA A 503 -17.95 22.10 25.33
N THR A 504 -18.90 21.25 24.98
CA THR A 504 -19.24 20.04 25.75
C THR A 504 -18.38 18.84 25.38
N ARG A 505 -17.72 18.87 24.21
CA ARG A 505 -16.95 17.75 23.62
C ARG A 505 -17.79 16.49 23.41
N LYS A 506 -19.10 16.67 23.19
CA LYS A 506 -20.03 15.59 22.95
C LYS A 506 -20.48 15.60 21.51
N GLN A 507 -20.70 14.41 20.97
CA GLN A 507 -21.42 14.27 19.72
C GLN A 507 -22.87 14.73 19.91
N VAL A 508 -23.32 15.65 19.05
CA VAL A 508 -24.68 16.22 19.07
C VAL A 508 -25.52 15.78 17.87
N ALA A 509 -24.87 15.36 16.78
CA ALA A 509 -25.52 14.80 15.61
C ALA A 509 -24.55 13.89 14.82
N SER A 510 -25.08 13.18 13.83
CA SER A 510 -24.29 12.45 12.84
C SER A 510 -25.04 12.34 11.53
N ALA A 511 -24.32 12.35 10.42
CA ALA A 511 -24.81 11.99 9.10
C ALA A 511 -24.15 10.68 8.67
N ALA A 512 -24.96 9.64 8.41
CA ALA A 512 -24.46 8.43 7.77
C ALA A 512 -24.26 8.71 6.29
N LEU A 513 -23.15 8.22 5.72
CA LEU A 513 -22.96 8.21 4.28
C LEU A 513 -23.43 6.86 3.74
N TYR A 514 -23.95 6.85 2.52
CA TYR A 514 -24.31 5.60 1.87
C TYR A 514 -23.06 4.72 1.73
N ASN A 515 -23.14 3.46 2.18
CA ASN A 515 -22.01 2.53 2.16
C ASN A 515 -22.33 1.27 1.34
N PRO A 516 -21.72 1.11 0.14
CA PRO A 516 -21.87 -0.10 -0.67
C PRO A 516 -20.91 -1.25 -0.28
N GLU A 517 -20.07 -1.07 0.74
CA GLU A 517 -19.12 -2.10 1.17
C GLU A 517 -19.86 -3.34 1.69
N PRO A 518 -19.38 -4.56 1.37
CA PRO A 518 -19.89 -5.78 1.98
C PRO A 518 -19.77 -5.76 3.50
N THR A 519 -20.70 -6.39 4.21
CA THR A 519 -20.67 -6.49 5.68
C THR A 519 -19.34 -7.04 6.21
N SER A 520 -18.74 -8.02 5.51
CA SER A 520 -17.44 -8.59 5.88
C SER A 520 -16.29 -7.57 5.86
N VAL A 521 -16.38 -6.55 4.99
CA VAL A 521 -15.39 -5.47 4.93
C VAL A 521 -15.59 -4.53 6.12
N VAL A 522 -16.82 -4.08 6.35
CA VAL A 522 -17.17 -3.16 7.45
C VAL A 522 -16.82 -3.75 8.81
N GLU A 523 -17.19 -5.01 9.07
CA GLU A 523 -16.93 -5.67 10.35
C GLU A 523 -15.47 -6.08 10.55
N GLY A 524 -14.75 -6.39 9.46
CA GLY A 524 -13.37 -6.87 9.51
C GLY A 524 -12.32 -5.76 9.52
N ARG A 525 -12.61 -4.59 8.94
CA ARG A 525 -11.67 -3.45 8.85
C ARG A 525 -11.08 -3.02 10.20
N PRO A 526 -11.84 -2.92 11.31
CA PRO A 526 -11.29 -2.49 12.60
C PRO A 526 -10.14 -3.37 13.11
N PHE A 527 -10.08 -4.65 12.76
CA PHE A 527 -9.03 -5.57 13.23
C PHE A 527 -7.64 -5.26 12.66
N LEU A 528 -7.55 -4.60 11.50
CA LEU A 528 -6.29 -4.08 10.96
C LEU A 528 -5.83 -2.83 11.72
N TYR A 529 -6.78 -1.98 12.15
CA TYR A 529 -6.50 -0.60 12.47
C TYR A 529 -6.64 -0.22 13.94
N ASP A 530 -7.58 -0.79 14.70
CA ASP A 530 -7.90 -0.34 16.06
C ASP A 530 -6.81 -0.79 17.04
N ALA A 531 -6.03 0.18 17.53
CA ALA A 531 -4.97 -0.04 18.51
C ALA A 531 -5.52 -0.34 19.91
N ASN A 532 -6.76 0.07 20.25
CA ASN A 532 -7.36 -0.30 21.53
C ASN A 532 -7.67 -1.80 21.59
N PHE A 533 -7.98 -2.41 20.45
CA PHE A 533 -8.15 -3.85 20.31
C PHE A 533 -6.80 -4.57 20.18
N SER A 534 -5.89 -4.00 19.39
CA SER A 534 -4.70 -4.69 18.90
C SER A 534 -3.54 -4.70 19.91
N SER A 535 -3.41 -3.68 20.77
CA SER A 535 -2.31 -3.55 21.73
C SER A 535 -2.79 -3.17 23.14
N ALA A 536 -2.09 -3.62 24.17
CA ALA A 536 -2.46 -3.29 25.55
C ALA A 536 -2.20 -1.82 25.91
N ASN A 537 -1.19 -1.19 25.28
CA ASN A 537 -0.84 0.20 25.51
C ASN A 537 -1.57 1.19 24.58
N GLY A 538 -2.30 0.70 23.56
CA GLY A 538 -3.13 1.51 22.66
C GLY A 538 -2.38 2.37 21.65
N GLU A 539 -1.07 2.15 21.44
CA GLU A 539 -0.25 2.91 20.47
C GLU A 539 -0.02 2.18 19.15
N ALA A 540 -0.14 0.85 19.12
CA ALA A 540 0.16 0.03 17.95
C ALA A 540 -1.02 -0.81 17.48
N SER A 541 -1.07 -1.04 16.17
CA SER A 541 -1.93 -2.02 15.50
C SER A 541 -1.17 -2.63 14.32
N CYS A 542 -1.77 -3.61 13.62
CA CYS A 542 -1.18 -4.18 12.41
C CYS A 542 -0.86 -3.08 11.37
N ALA A 543 -1.67 -2.02 11.33
CA ALA A 543 -1.46 -0.86 10.48
C ALA A 543 -0.25 0.01 10.86
N SER A 544 0.46 -0.26 11.96
CA SER A 544 1.71 0.44 12.29
C SER A 544 2.86 0.11 11.34
N CYS A 545 2.86 -1.10 10.75
CA CYS A 545 3.75 -1.49 9.66
C CYS A 545 2.99 -1.60 8.33
N HIS A 546 1.74 -2.07 8.37
CA HIS A 546 0.88 -2.20 7.19
C HIS A 546 0.06 -0.93 6.95
N ILE A 547 0.78 0.16 6.67
CA ILE A 547 0.23 1.51 6.50
C ILE A 547 -0.90 1.48 5.46
N PHE A 548 -2.14 1.66 5.91
CA PHE A 548 -3.36 1.59 5.10
C PHE A 548 -3.53 0.30 4.26
N GLY A 549 -3.23 -0.84 4.90
CA GLY A 549 -3.30 -2.17 4.28
C GLY A 549 -2.11 -2.46 3.35
N ASP A 550 -1.16 -1.54 3.23
CA ASP A 550 0.02 -1.70 2.38
C ASP A 550 1.27 -1.98 3.24
N LYS A 551 2.38 -1.26 3.02
CA LYS A 551 3.68 -1.45 3.68
C LYS A 551 4.31 -0.12 4.07
N ASP A 552 5.20 -0.17 5.06
CA ASP A 552 6.00 0.97 5.55
C ASP A 552 7.31 1.18 4.78
N GLU A 553 7.64 0.26 3.86
CA GLU A 553 8.85 0.26 3.03
C GLU A 553 10.16 0.04 3.80
N LEU A 554 10.06 -0.54 5.00
CA LEU A 554 11.19 -0.90 5.84
C LEU A 554 11.39 -2.41 5.88
N ALA A 555 12.59 -2.83 6.29
CA ALA A 555 12.84 -4.17 6.80
C ALA A 555 12.85 -4.20 8.33
N TRP A 556 12.47 -5.35 8.88
CA TRP A 556 12.41 -5.64 10.30
C TRP A 556 13.02 -7.01 10.59
N ASP A 557 13.80 -7.14 11.67
CA ASP A 557 14.21 -8.45 12.18
C ASP A 557 13.29 -8.87 13.34
N LEU A 558 12.12 -9.38 12.94
CA LEU A 558 11.08 -9.89 13.84
C LEU A 558 11.20 -11.40 14.05
N GLY A 559 12.42 -11.95 14.11
CA GLY A 559 12.59 -13.33 14.60
C GLY A 559 12.10 -13.46 16.04
N ASN A 560 11.88 -14.68 16.54
CA ASN A 560 11.56 -14.92 17.94
C ASN A 560 12.51 -15.96 18.55
N PRO A 561 13.64 -15.56 19.16
CA PRO A 561 14.58 -16.50 19.78
C PRO A 561 13.97 -17.37 20.88
N ASP A 562 12.84 -16.94 21.47
CA ASP A 562 12.12 -17.66 22.52
C ASP A 562 11.22 -18.79 21.99
N ASP A 563 11.07 -18.93 20.67
CA ASP A 563 10.28 -20.00 20.05
C ASP A 563 11.14 -21.22 19.67
N GLU A 564 10.47 -22.32 19.35
CA GLU A 564 11.07 -23.55 18.85
C GLU A 564 11.09 -23.61 17.31
N VAL A 565 11.92 -24.49 16.76
CA VAL A 565 11.91 -24.81 15.32
C VAL A 565 10.61 -25.52 14.99
N SER A 566 9.97 -25.14 13.89
CA SER A 566 8.74 -25.78 13.41
C SER A 566 8.94 -26.43 12.03
N SER A 567 8.01 -27.27 11.60
CA SER A 567 8.09 -27.93 10.29
C SER A 567 7.63 -27.02 9.16
N ASN A 568 8.30 -27.10 8.01
CA ASN A 568 7.95 -26.44 6.75
C ASN A 568 7.15 -27.39 5.83
N PRO A 569 5.81 -27.22 5.74
CA PRO A 569 4.92 -28.08 4.96
C PRO A 569 4.84 -27.69 3.47
N ILE A 570 5.60 -26.68 3.04
CA ILE A 570 5.49 -26.14 1.68
C ILE A 570 6.27 -27.01 0.71
N ASP A 571 5.66 -27.26 -0.45
CA ASP A 571 6.34 -27.88 -1.59
C ASP A 571 7.46 -26.97 -2.11
N LYS A 572 8.59 -27.59 -2.47
CA LYS A 572 9.83 -26.87 -2.75
C LYS A 572 10.32 -27.13 -4.16
N ARG A 573 10.82 -26.09 -4.82
CA ARG A 573 11.60 -26.17 -6.06
C ARG A 573 13.09 -26.03 -5.73
N LEU A 574 13.94 -26.72 -6.48
CA LEU A 574 15.41 -26.66 -6.35
C LEU A 574 15.98 -27.01 -4.96
N ALA A 575 15.18 -27.54 -4.05
CA ALA A 575 15.59 -27.93 -2.69
C ALA A 575 15.61 -29.46 -2.54
N SER A 576 16.42 -30.13 -3.35
CA SER A 576 16.79 -31.53 -3.10
C SER A 576 18.21 -31.56 -2.54
N ASP A 577 18.57 -32.59 -1.76
CA ASP A 577 19.93 -32.73 -1.25
C ASP A 577 20.99 -32.68 -2.37
N LEU A 578 20.66 -33.22 -3.54
CA LEU A 578 21.51 -33.13 -4.73
C LEU A 578 21.63 -31.69 -5.24
N ALA A 579 20.52 -30.95 -5.33
CA ALA A 579 20.54 -29.56 -5.81
C ALA A 579 21.29 -28.65 -4.83
N ILE A 580 21.03 -28.78 -3.53
CA ILE A 580 21.73 -28.04 -2.47
C ILE A 580 23.22 -28.40 -2.46
N GLY A 581 23.54 -29.70 -2.50
CA GLY A 581 24.93 -30.17 -2.53
C GLY A 581 25.68 -29.73 -3.78
N ALA A 582 25.06 -29.79 -4.96
CA ALA A 582 25.64 -29.31 -6.21
C ALA A 582 25.86 -27.79 -6.20
N PHE A 583 24.91 -27.02 -5.69
CA PHE A 583 25.06 -25.58 -5.53
C PHE A 583 26.24 -25.25 -4.62
N ASN A 584 26.31 -25.86 -3.42
CA ASN A 584 27.39 -25.61 -2.47
C ASN A 584 28.76 -25.98 -3.05
N ALA A 585 28.84 -27.07 -3.82
CA ALA A 585 30.07 -27.49 -4.48
C ALA A 585 30.50 -26.56 -5.62
N LEU A 586 29.56 -26.01 -6.39
CA LEU A 586 29.84 -25.14 -7.54
C LEU A 586 30.12 -23.69 -7.14
N THR A 587 29.47 -23.19 -6.09
CA THR A 587 29.58 -21.81 -5.62
C THR A 587 30.64 -21.63 -4.55
N GLY A 588 31.02 -22.71 -3.87
CA GLY A 588 31.99 -22.66 -2.79
C GLY A 588 31.47 -21.91 -1.56
N HIS A 589 30.15 -21.77 -1.38
CA HIS A 589 29.46 -21.19 -0.21
C HIS A 589 29.15 -22.31 0.81
N PRO A 590 30.03 -22.65 1.78
CA PRO A 590 29.83 -23.79 2.68
C PRO A 590 29.44 -23.35 4.10
N GLY A 591 29.19 -22.06 4.34
CA GLY A 591 29.33 -21.44 5.67
C GLY A 591 28.24 -21.79 6.68
N SER A 592 27.01 -22.09 6.25
CA SER A 592 25.89 -22.33 7.17
C SER A 592 25.00 -23.51 6.75
N PRO A 593 24.55 -24.34 7.71
CA PRO A 593 23.44 -25.25 7.46
C PRO A 593 22.22 -24.48 6.97
N ILE A 594 21.52 -25.04 5.97
CA ILE A 594 20.26 -24.48 5.46
C ILE A 594 19.25 -24.35 6.61
N ASN A 595 18.54 -23.22 6.67
CA ASN A 595 17.63 -22.85 7.76
C ASN A 595 18.29 -22.84 9.16
N GLY A 596 19.63 -22.84 9.24
CA GLY A 596 20.40 -22.97 10.49
C GLY A 596 20.47 -24.40 11.04
N THR A 597 19.47 -25.23 10.76
CA THR A 597 19.35 -26.61 11.25
C THR A 597 19.99 -27.67 10.34
N GLY A 598 20.20 -27.34 9.07
CA GLY A 598 20.58 -28.31 8.03
C GLY A 598 19.40 -29.08 7.46
N ASP A 599 18.17 -28.77 7.88
CA ASP A 599 16.94 -29.39 7.40
C ASP A 599 16.12 -28.40 6.58
N GLN A 600 16.00 -28.67 5.28
CA GLN A 600 15.19 -27.90 4.35
C GLN A 600 13.69 -27.91 4.71
N HIS A 601 13.21 -28.90 5.47
CA HIS A 601 11.83 -29.04 5.93
C HIS A 601 11.56 -28.38 7.28
N SER A 602 12.41 -27.44 7.70
CA SER A 602 12.25 -26.71 8.96
C SER A 602 12.09 -25.20 8.74
N PHE A 603 11.40 -24.56 9.68
CA PHE A 603 11.40 -23.12 9.89
C PHE A 603 12.07 -22.82 11.22
N HIS A 604 13.22 -22.18 11.16
CA HIS A 604 13.86 -21.64 12.35
C HIS A 604 13.18 -20.34 12.79
N PRO A 605 12.94 -20.11 14.08
CA PRO A 605 12.19 -18.93 14.54
C PRO A 605 13.00 -17.62 14.41
N MET A 606 14.33 -17.72 14.42
CA MET A 606 15.23 -16.66 13.94
C MET A 606 15.25 -16.63 12.41
N LYS A 607 15.19 -15.43 11.82
CA LYS A 607 14.97 -15.26 10.38
C LYS A 607 15.72 -14.12 9.71
N GLY A 608 16.24 -13.18 10.50
CA GLY A 608 16.93 -12.00 10.00
C GLY A 608 15.96 -10.93 9.44
N PRO A 609 16.51 -9.88 8.83
CA PRO A 609 15.71 -8.79 8.28
C PRO A 609 14.74 -9.25 7.20
N MET A 610 13.52 -8.75 7.26
CA MET A 610 12.48 -8.95 6.25
C MET A 610 11.68 -7.68 6.02
N THR A 611 11.54 -7.30 4.76
CA THR A 611 10.72 -6.16 4.32
C THR A 611 9.25 -6.42 4.61
N THR A 612 8.53 -5.39 5.05
CA THR A 612 7.08 -5.48 5.18
C THR A 612 6.45 -5.79 3.82
N GLN A 613 5.63 -6.85 3.74
CA GLN A 613 4.85 -7.15 2.53
C GLN A 613 3.54 -6.37 2.52
N THR A 614 3.05 -6.06 1.33
CA THR A 614 1.70 -5.52 1.17
C THR A 614 0.67 -6.56 1.64
N LEU A 615 -0.40 -6.13 2.32
CA LEU A 615 -1.53 -7.02 2.63
C LEU A 615 -2.57 -7.03 1.49
N ARG A 616 -2.33 -6.27 0.42
CA ARG A 616 -3.24 -6.20 -0.75
C ARG A 616 -3.00 -7.38 -1.68
N GLY A 617 -4.10 -7.96 -2.16
CA GLY A 617 -4.11 -9.05 -3.14
C GLY A 617 -3.69 -10.41 -2.59
N MET A 618 -3.72 -10.66 -1.27
CA MET A 618 -3.18 -11.90 -0.70
C MET A 618 -3.92 -13.18 -1.13
N ALA A 619 -5.14 -13.08 -1.64
CA ALA A 619 -5.90 -14.23 -2.13
C ALA A 619 -5.12 -15.00 -3.23
N ASN A 620 -5.35 -16.31 -3.27
CA ASN A 620 -4.76 -17.31 -4.16
C ASN A 620 -3.24 -17.54 -4.00
N SER A 621 -2.61 -16.96 -2.99
CA SER A 621 -1.15 -17.03 -2.82
C SER A 621 -0.68 -18.09 -1.82
N GLY A 622 -1.59 -18.86 -1.20
CA GLY A 622 -1.27 -19.94 -0.26
C GLY A 622 -0.56 -19.46 1.02
N ALA A 623 0.53 -20.13 1.40
CA ALA A 623 1.33 -19.82 2.59
C ALA A 623 1.69 -18.33 2.71
N MET A 624 1.61 -17.75 3.91
CA MET A 624 1.86 -16.31 4.12
C MET A 624 3.20 -16.03 4.81
N HIS A 625 3.69 -14.79 4.71
CA HIS A 625 5.05 -14.33 5.07
C HIS A 625 6.14 -14.76 4.07
N TRP A 626 7.33 -14.15 4.12
CA TRP A 626 8.42 -14.35 3.14
C TRP A 626 8.91 -15.79 3.08
N ARG A 627 8.90 -16.49 4.21
CA ARG A 627 9.25 -17.92 4.29
C ARG A 627 8.03 -18.84 4.12
N GLY A 628 6.82 -18.30 4.17
CA GLY A 628 5.60 -19.10 4.26
C GLY A 628 5.40 -19.76 5.63
N ASP A 629 6.11 -19.32 6.66
CA ASP A 629 6.14 -19.94 8.00
C ASP A 629 4.81 -19.84 8.75
N ARG A 630 3.87 -19.00 8.32
CA ARG A 630 2.50 -19.01 8.83
C ARG A 630 1.59 -20.08 8.21
N SER A 631 2.11 -20.92 7.30
CA SER A 631 1.42 -22.16 6.88
C SER A 631 1.35 -23.24 7.97
N ASN A 632 2.10 -23.08 9.06
CA ASN A 632 2.10 -23.94 10.23
C ASN A 632 1.86 -23.08 11.48
N GLY A 633 0.76 -23.31 12.20
CA GLY A 633 0.46 -22.50 13.39
C GLY A 633 -0.82 -22.90 14.11
N PHE A 634 -1.33 -21.95 14.89
CA PHE A 634 -2.42 -22.11 15.85
C PHE A 634 -3.69 -22.77 15.27
N PHE A 635 -4.08 -22.42 14.04
CA PHE A 635 -5.28 -22.92 13.38
C PHE A 635 -5.01 -24.14 12.48
N GLY A 636 -3.80 -24.70 12.53
CA GLY A 636 -3.41 -25.91 11.82
C GLY A 636 -2.31 -25.68 10.78
N VAL A 637 -2.05 -26.74 10.02
CA VAL A 637 -0.96 -26.84 9.04
C VAL A 637 -1.54 -27.02 7.63
N ASN A 638 -1.46 -25.99 6.80
CA ASN A 638 -1.89 -26.05 5.40
C ASN A 638 -1.22 -24.94 4.56
N SER A 639 -0.29 -25.32 3.70
CA SER A 639 0.45 -24.40 2.80
C SER A 639 -0.38 -23.90 1.61
N ASN A 640 -1.51 -24.53 1.31
CA ASN A 640 -2.38 -24.18 0.18
C ASN A 640 -3.62 -23.38 0.61
N ALA A 641 -3.83 -23.18 1.91
CA ALA A 641 -4.97 -22.44 2.46
C ALA A 641 -4.51 -21.09 3.03
N GLU A 642 -4.74 -20.03 2.26
CA GLU A 642 -4.44 -18.64 2.63
C GLU A 642 -5.23 -18.14 3.84
N ASP A 643 -6.47 -18.59 4.02
CA ASP A 643 -7.29 -18.25 5.19
C ASP A 643 -6.69 -18.83 6.47
N VAL A 644 -6.30 -20.12 6.46
CA VAL A 644 -5.58 -20.76 7.57
C VAL A 644 -4.25 -20.06 7.82
N SER A 645 -3.48 -19.80 6.76
CA SER A 645 -2.17 -19.16 6.87
C SER A 645 -2.26 -17.73 7.42
N PHE A 646 -3.27 -16.96 7.01
CA PHE A 646 -3.50 -15.62 7.56
C PHE A 646 -3.92 -15.68 9.03
N LYS A 647 -4.84 -16.58 9.39
CA LYS A 647 -5.28 -16.75 10.78
C LYS A 647 -4.14 -17.14 11.72
N ASN A 648 -3.15 -17.89 11.24
CA ASN A 648 -1.97 -18.27 12.01
C ASN A 648 -1.10 -17.08 12.47
N PHE A 649 -1.31 -15.86 11.94
CA PHE A 649 -0.73 -14.64 12.51
C PHE A 649 -1.37 -14.19 13.83
N ILE A 650 -2.36 -14.91 14.37
CA ILE A 650 -2.98 -14.63 15.67
C ILE A 650 -1.95 -14.41 16.80
N VAL A 651 -0.81 -15.10 16.74
CA VAL A 651 0.28 -14.98 17.73
C VAL A 651 0.94 -13.60 17.72
N ALA A 652 0.86 -12.84 16.62
CA ALA A 652 1.44 -11.50 16.52
C ALA A 652 0.69 -10.48 17.40
N PHE A 653 -0.56 -10.73 17.77
CA PHE A 653 -1.28 -9.85 18.68
C PHE A 653 -0.63 -9.80 20.06
N GLU A 654 -0.18 -10.93 20.60
CA GLU A 654 0.58 -10.95 21.85
C GLU A 654 2.06 -10.67 21.58
N GLY A 655 2.68 -11.47 20.71
CA GLY A 655 4.12 -11.50 20.48
C GLY A 655 4.71 -10.20 19.95
N LEU A 656 3.97 -9.50 19.08
CA LEU A 656 4.45 -8.28 18.40
C LEU A 656 3.72 -7.03 18.89
N LEU A 657 2.38 -7.04 18.87
CA LEU A 657 1.57 -5.87 19.25
C LEU A 657 1.48 -5.67 20.77
N GLY A 658 1.86 -6.66 21.57
CA GLY A 658 1.83 -6.56 23.03
C GLY A 658 0.41 -6.51 23.60
N ARG A 659 -0.51 -7.28 23.04
CA ARG A 659 -1.82 -7.55 23.66
C ARG A 659 -1.67 -8.52 24.83
N VAL A 660 -2.57 -8.41 25.81
CA VAL A 660 -2.61 -9.29 27.01
C VAL A 660 -3.09 -10.71 26.72
N SER A 661 -3.86 -10.90 25.65
CA SER A 661 -4.42 -12.18 25.24
C SER A 661 -4.53 -12.22 23.72
N ILE A 662 -4.44 -13.40 23.09
CA ILE A 662 -4.81 -13.55 21.69
C ILE A 662 -6.31 -13.22 21.43
N PRO A 663 -6.68 -12.79 20.20
CA PRO A 663 -8.06 -12.72 19.73
C PRO A 663 -8.81 -14.05 19.79
N THR A 664 -10.14 -13.99 19.68
CA THR A 664 -10.97 -15.19 19.46
C THR A 664 -10.91 -15.64 17.99
N GLU A 665 -11.31 -16.89 17.72
CA GLU A 665 -11.43 -17.38 16.35
C GLU A 665 -12.46 -16.58 15.52
N GLU A 666 -13.57 -16.15 16.13
CA GLU A 666 -14.57 -15.32 15.43
C GLU A 666 -13.99 -13.96 15.02
N GLU A 667 -13.21 -13.34 15.89
CA GLU A 667 -12.49 -12.09 15.59
C GLU A 667 -11.50 -12.29 14.45
N MET A 668 -10.71 -13.38 14.48
CA MET A 668 -9.80 -13.70 13.38
C MET A 668 -10.56 -14.01 12.08
N ASN A 669 -11.71 -14.67 12.13
CA ASN A 669 -12.55 -14.92 10.95
C ASN A 669 -12.99 -13.61 10.29
N LYS A 670 -13.42 -12.61 11.07
CA LYS A 670 -13.78 -11.29 10.56
C LYS A 670 -12.59 -10.58 9.93
N PHE A 671 -11.43 -10.63 10.58
CA PHE A 671 -10.22 -10.02 10.04
C PHE A 671 -9.78 -10.69 8.73
N THR A 672 -9.74 -12.03 8.69
CA THR A 672 -9.39 -12.79 7.48
C THR A 672 -10.35 -12.50 6.33
N ALA A 673 -11.66 -12.48 6.61
CA ALA A 673 -12.67 -12.21 5.59
C ALA A 673 -12.48 -10.83 4.96
N PHE A 674 -12.20 -9.79 5.74
CA PHE A 674 -11.86 -8.47 5.22
C PHE A 674 -10.55 -8.50 4.44
N GLN A 675 -9.45 -8.95 5.05
CA GLN A 675 -8.12 -8.72 4.50
C GLN A 675 -7.88 -9.50 3.20
N LEU A 676 -8.47 -10.69 3.03
CA LEU A 676 -8.36 -11.45 1.78
C LEU A 676 -9.17 -10.82 0.62
N GLN A 677 -10.08 -9.87 0.89
CA GLN A 677 -10.82 -9.14 -0.15
C GLN A 677 -10.07 -7.90 -0.66
N VAL A 678 -9.14 -7.34 0.12
CA VAL A 678 -8.41 -6.11 -0.25
C VAL A 678 -7.52 -6.39 -1.46
N GLN A 679 -7.67 -5.61 -2.53
CA GLN A 679 -6.95 -5.77 -3.80
C GLN A 679 -5.89 -4.69 -4.06
N LEU A 680 -4.94 -5.02 -4.93
CA LEU A 680 -4.00 -4.04 -5.48
C LEU A 680 -4.71 -3.16 -6.53
N PRO A 681 -4.31 -1.88 -6.68
CA PRO A 681 -4.76 -1.06 -7.80
C PRO A 681 -4.15 -1.56 -9.13
N PRO A 682 -4.65 -1.09 -10.29
CA PRO A 682 -4.03 -1.34 -11.59
C PRO A 682 -2.57 -0.88 -11.62
N ASN A 683 -1.70 -1.60 -12.36
CA ASN A 683 -0.29 -1.23 -12.46
C ASN A 683 -0.11 0.07 -13.30
N PRO A 684 0.46 1.15 -12.74
CA PRO A 684 0.57 2.46 -13.39
C PRO A 684 1.65 2.51 -14.48
N ILE A 685 2.51 1.50 -14.59
CA ILE A 685 3.58 1.40 -15.60
C ILE A 685 3.05 0.79 -16.90
N ARG A 686 1.94 0.04 -16.84
CA ARG A 686 1.28 -0.49 -18.03
C ARG A 686 0.53 0.61 -18.77
N LYS A 687 0.58 0.55 -20.11
CA LYS A 687 -0.22 1.41 -20.97
C LYS A 687 -1.71 1.11 -20.79
N LEU A 688 -2.54 2.14 -20.95
CA LEU A 688 -4.00 2.05 -20.77
C LEU A 688 -4.70 1.17 -21.81
N ASP A 689 -4.08 0.94 -22.96
CA ASP A 689 -4.55 -0.02 -23.97
C ASP A 689 -4.09 -1.46 -23.68
N ASN A 690 -3.44 -1.66 -22.52
CA ASN A 690 -2.85 -2.91 -22.05
C ASN A 690 -1.74 -3.47 -22.96
N SER A 691 -1.21 -2.67 -23.89
CA SER A 691 -0.07 -3.06 -24.72
C SER A 691 1.25 -2.95 -23.96
N LEU A 692 2.21 -3.81 -24.32
CA LEU A 692 3.58 -3.77 -23.79
C LEU A 692 4.47 -2.92 -24.70
N THR A 693 5.49 -2.30 -24.12
CA THR A 693 6.62 -1.74 -24.89
C THR A 693 7.47 -2.87 -25.48
N THR A 694 8.35 -2.55 -26.43
CA THR A 694 9.27 -3.55 -27.02
C THR A 694 10.10 -4.27 -25.97
N ALA A 695 10.66 -3.55 -24.99
CA ALA A 695 11.44 -4.16 -23.91
C ALA A 695 10.59 -5.05 -22.99
N GLN A 696 9.40 -4.59 -22.61
CA GLN A 696 8.45 -5.38 -21.82
C GLN A 696 7.99 -6.64 -22.55
N GLN A 697 7.74 -6.57 -23.87
CA GLN A 697 7.36 -7.72 -24.68
C GLN A 697 8.51 -8.72 -24.78
N SER A 698 9.74 -8.27 -25.08
CA SER A 698 10.91 -9.14 -25.08
C SER A 698 11.16 -9.80 -23.72
N GLY A 699 10.95 -9.05 -22.63
CA GLY A 699 11.06 -9.57 -21.27
C GLY A 699 10.00 -10.63 -20.97
N ARG A 700 8.76 -10.38 -21.39
CA ARG A 700 7.66 -11.35 -21.31
C ARG A 700 7.99 -12.62 -22.11
N ASP A 701 8.47 -12.49 -23.33
CA ASP A 701 8.78 -13.63 -24.19
C ASP A 701 9.93 -14.48 -23.61
N PHE A 702 10.92 -13.84 -22.98
CA PHE A 702 11.94 -14.53 -22.21
C PHE A 702 11.35 -15.24 -20.98
N TYR A 703 10.51 -14.54 -20.22
CA TYR A 703 9.90 -15.04 -18.98
C TYR A 703 9.11 -16.34 -19.17
N PHE A 704 8.32 -16.41 -20.24
CA PHE A 704 7.51 -17.58 -20.61
C PHE A 704 8.23 -18.54 -21.57
N GLY A 705 9.41 -18.16 -22.07
CA GLY A 705 10.19 -18.96 -23.02
C GLY A 705 10.71 -20.26 -22.40
N SER A 706 11.15 -21.20 -23.23
CA SER A 706 11.59 -22.53 -22.78
C SER A 706 12.97 -22.55 -22.11
N ARG A 707 13.70 -21.43 -22.11
CA ARG A 707 15.06 -21.35 -21.59
C ARG A 707 15.03 -21.35 -20.07
N ARG A 708 15.77 -22.27 -19.44
CA ARG A 708 15.99 -22.25 -18.00
C ARG A 708 16.80 -21.02 -17.61
N VAL A 709 16.33 -20.30 -16.61
CA VAL A 709 17.00 -19.11 -16.05
C VAL A 709 17.80 -19.47 -14.80
N ASP A 710 17.43 -20.52 -14.07
CA ASP A 710 18.10 -20.99 -12.86
C ASP A 710 18.55 -22.47 -12.97
N GLY A 711 19.31 -22.91 -11.95
CA GLY A 711 19.70 -24.31 -11.77
C GLY A 711 20.72 -24.84 -12.79
N ILE A 712 20.69 -26.16 -13.03
CA ILE A 712 21.55 -26.89 -13.97
C ILE A 712 20.72 -27.68 -15.00
N ALA A 713 21.32 -28.08 -16.11
CA ALA A 713 20.62 -28.74 -17.21
C ALA A 713 20.49 -30.28 -17.05
N ILE A 714 20.43 -30.82 -15.83
CA ILE A 714 20.45 -32.27 -15.56
C ILE A 714 19.10 -32.77 -15.01
N GLY A 715 18.23 -33.32 -15.84
CA GLY A 715 16.89 -33.77 -15.39
C GLY A 715 15.85 -32.64 -15.38
N THR A 716 14.61 -32.94 -14.97
CA THR A 716 13.47 -32.01 -15.10
C THR A 716 13.30 -31.05 -13.94
N ASP A 717 13.75 -31.42 -12.72
CA ASP A 717 13.50 -30.66 -11.48
C ASP A 717 14.74 -29.90 -10.97
N THR A 718 15.75 -29.77 -11.82
CA THR A 718 17.05 -29.17 -11.48
C THR A 718 17.28 -27.79 -12.08
N GLY A 719 16.26 -27.22 -12.73
CA GLY A 719 16.26 -25.85 -13.25
C GLY A 719 14.96 -25.51 -13.97
N PHE A 720 14.57 -24.24 -13.92
CA PHE A 720 13.30 -23.69 -14.38
C PHE A 720 13.51 -22.43 -15.21
N ASN A 721 12.56 -22.10 -16.09
CA ASN A 721 12.44 -20.74 -16.62
C ASN A 721 11.78 -19.82 -15.57
N CYS A 722 11.70 -18.52 -15.83
CA CYS A 722 11.14 -17.57 -14.86
C CYS A 722 9.72 -17.97 -14.43
N ASN A 723 8.84 -18.31 -15.37
CA ASN A 723 7.46 -18.73 -15.08
C ASN A 723 7.37 -20.09 -14.35
N GLY A 724 8.41 -20.93 -14.47
CA GLY A 724 8.47 -22.24 -13.83
C GLY A 724 8.57 -22.13 -12.33
N CYS A 725 9.29 -21.12 -11.82
CA CYS A 725 9.33 -20.76 -10.40
C CYS A 725 8.27 -19.70 -10.06
N HIS A 726 8.25 -18.56 -10.75
CA HIS A 726 7.28 -17.48 -10.54
C HIS A 726 6.06 -17.68 -11.45
N ALA A 727 5.16 -18.58 -11.12
CA ALA A 727 4.01 -18.87 -11.98
C ALA A 727 3.09 -17.65 -12.19
N ILE A 728 2.84 -17.29 -13.44
CA ILE A 728 1.80 -16.33 -13.85
C ILE A 728 0.72 -17.11 -14.62
N ASP A 729 -0.43 -17.26 -13.96
CA ASP A 729 -1.66 -17.83 -14.53
C ASP A 729 -2.86 -17.14 -13.87
N ALA A 730 -3.39 -16.12 -14.55
CA ALA A 730 -4.52 -15.33 -14.07
C ALA A 730 -5.81 -16.16 -13.87
N SER A 731 -5.95 -17.31 -14.56
CA SER A 731 -7.10 -18.20 -14.38
C SER A 731 -7.08 -18.91 -13.02
N GLN A 732 -5.89 -19.11 -12.46
CA GLN A 732 -5.67 -19.69 -11.14
C GLN A 732 -5.48 -18.64 -10.04
N GLY A 733 -5.35 -17.36 -10.41
CA GLY A 733 -5.03 -16.27 -9.50
C GLY A 733 -3.53 -16.17 -9.19
N PHE A 734 -2.68 -16.77 -10.03
CA PHE A 734 -1.23 -16.74 -9.85
C PHE A 734 -0.64 -15.56 -10.61
N TYR A 735 0.04 -14.66 -9.89
CA TYR A 735 0.68 -13.47 -10.43
C TYR A 735 2.14 -13.38 -9.96
N GLY A 736 2.89 -14.44 -10.28
CA GLY A 736 4.29 -14.64 -9.90
C GLY A 736 4.50 -15.59 -8.73
N THR A 737 3.43 -16.20 -8.21
CA THR A 737 3.50 -17.20 -7.13
C THR A 737 2.37 -18.22 -7.28
N ASP A 738 2.69 -19.49 -7.08
CA ASP A 738 1.76 -20.62 -6.97
C ASP A 738 1.77 -21.24 -5.56
N GLY A 739 2.19 -20.47 -4.55
CA GLY A 739 2.23 -20.89 -3.14
C GLY A 739 3.42 -21.76 -2.75
N LYS A 740 4.31 -22.10 -3.69
CA LYS A 740 5.50 -22.91 -3.44
C LYS A 740 6.67 -22.11 -2.88
N SER A 741 7.69 -22.83 -2.44
CA SER A 741 8.97 -22.28 -1.99
C SER A 741 10.12 -22.73 -2.88
N SER A 742 11.27 -22.08 -2.78
CA SER A 742 12.48 -22.50 -3.49
C SER A 742 13.75 -22.28 -2.70
N PHE A 743 14.78 -23.05 -3.07
CA PHE A 743 16.17 -22.80 -2.68
C PHE A 743 16.87 -22.05 -3.81
N GLU A 744 17.30 -20.82 -3.53
CA GLU A 744 17.99 -19.95 -4.50
C GLU A 744 19.43 -19.63 -4.08
N GLY A 745 20.09 -20.58 -3.42
CA GLY A 745 21.50 -20.41 -3.04
C GLY A 745 21.75 -19.53 -1.81
N ILE A 746 20.71 -19.24 -1.03
CA ILE A 746 20.79 -18.48 0.23
C ILE A 746 20.62 -19.40 1.45
N SER A 747 20.90 -18.89 2.65
CA SER A 747 20.91 -19.66 3.91
C SER A 747 19.54 -20.17 4.36
N GLN A 748 18.45 -19.75 3.71
CA GLN A 748 17.07 -20.09 4.10
C GLN A 748 16.20 -20.40 2.87
N ILE A 749 15.27 -21.34 3.04
CA ILE A 749 14.23 -21.60 2.03
C ILE A 749 13.18 -20.48 2.09
N MET A 750 12.90 -19.87 0.93
CA MET A 750 11.94 -18.77 0.83
C MET A 750 10.70 -19.19 0.06
N LYS A 751 9.53 -18.69 0.47
CA LYS A 751 8.32 -18.78 -0.35
C LYS A 751 8.54 -17.91 -1.58
N ILE A 752 8.17 -18.42 -2.76
CA ILE A 752 8.24 -17.68 -4.00
C ILE A 752 7.21 -16.53 -3.94
N PRO A 753 7.63 -15.26 -3.97
CA PRO A 753 6.73 -14.11 -3.83
C PRO A 753 6.05 -13.76 -5.16
N HIS A 754 4.88 -13.11 -5.07
CA HIS A 754 4.24 -12.51 -6.25
C HIS A 754 5.07 -11.34 -6.81
N VAL A 755 4.80 -10.93 -8.05
CA VAL A 755 5.55 -9.86 -8.74
C VAL A 755 4.76 -8.57 -8.99
N ARG A 756 3.50 -8.51 -8.56
CA ARG A 756 2.53 -7.45 -8.92
C ARG A 756 2.92 -6.01 -8.56
N ASN A 757 3.66 -5.79 -7.48
CA ASN A 757 3.96 -4.46 -6.95
C ASN A 757 5.45 -4.09 -7.01
N MET A 758 6.26 -4.75 -7.84
CA MET A 758 7.71 -4.52 -7.88
C MET A 758 8.09 -3.05 -8.17
N TYR A 759 7.26 -2.33 -8.92
CA TYR A 759 7.48 -0.90 -9.22
C TYR A 759 7.49 -0.01 -7.97
N THR A 760 6.85 -0.43 -6.89
CA THR A 760 6.81 0.33 -5.62
C THR A 760 8.08 0.19 -4.79
N LYS A 761 8.93 -0.82 -5.07
CA LYS A 761 10.17 -1.09 -4.32
C LYS A 761 11.39 -0.31 -4.84
N VAL A 762 11.21 0.48 -5.90
CA VAL A 762 12.27 1.24 -6.54
C VAL A 762 12.64 2.45 -5.69
N GLY A 763 13.95 2.70 -5.50
CA GLY A 763 14.44 3.89 -4.81
C GLY A 763 15.73 3.71 -4.02
N MET A 764 16.23 2.48 -3.90
CA MET A 764 17.54 2.15 -3.37
C MET A 764 18.52 1.90 -4.53
N PHE A 765 19.69 2.51 -4.49
CA PHE A 765 20.76 2.32 -5.47
C PHE A 765 22.11 2.35 -4.76
N GLY A 766 22.98 1.40 -5.08
CA GLY A 766 24.26 1.25 -4.40
C GLY A 766 24.32 -0.08 -3.68
N PHE A 767 25.28 -0.90 -4.09
CA PHE A 767 25.50 -2.23 -3.55
C PHE A 767 27.02 -2.52 -3.56
N PRO A 768 27.60 -3.04 -2.46
CA PRO A 768 29.03 -3.39 -2.40
C PRO A 768 29.35 -4.60 -3.29
N ASP A 769 30.62 -4.88 -3.58
CA ASP A 769 30.96 -6.12 -4.30
C ASP A 769 30.55 -7.36 -3.47
N SER A 770 30.10 -8.38 -4.18
CA SER A 770 29.67 -9.66 -3.59
C SER A 770 30.20 -10.81 -4.43
N SER A 771 30.51 -11.93 -3.77
CA SER A 771 30.85 -13.18 -4.45
C SER A 771 29.63 -13.85 -5.11
N PHE A 772 28.42 -13.47 -4.70
CA PHE A 772 27.17 -14.03 -5.18
C PHE A 772 26.60 -13.27 -6.39
N PHE A 773 26.85 -11.98 -6.53
CA PHE A 773 26.36 -11.16 -7.65
C PHE A 773 27.49 -10.84 -8.63
N GLN A 774 27.31 -11.19 -9.90
CA GLN A 774 28.35 -11.07 -10.93
C GLN A 774 28.55 -9.65 -11.47
N HIS A 775 27.55 -8.79 -11.31
CA HIS A 775 27.66 -7.42 -11.78
C HIS A 775 28.48 -6.59 -10.77
N PRO A 776 29.52 -5.86 -11.22
CA PRO A 776 30.43 -5.15 -10.33
C PRO A 776 29.71 -4.10 -9.48
N GLU A 777 30.38 -3.73 -8.38
CA GLU A 777 30.07 -2.60 -7.52
C GLU A 777 29.76 -1.36 -8.37
N THR A 778 28.80 -0.58 -7.89
CA THR A 778 28.40 0.67 -8.50
C THR A 778 29.19 1.89 -8.02
N GLY A 779 30.11 1.71 -7.06
CA GLY A 779 30.66 2.79 -6.24
C GLY A 779 29.61 3.44 -5.33
N PRO A 780 29.99 4.50 -4.60
CA PRO A 780 29.06 5.35 -3.85
C PRO A 780 28.03 5.99 -4.79
N MET A 781 26.76 5.62 -4.64
CA MET A 781 25.66 6.13 -5.47
C MET A 781 25.08 7.46 -4.97
N GLY A 782 25.55 7.96 -3.83
CA GLY A 782 25.11 9.22 -3.24
C GLY A 782 23.70 9.11 -2.62
N ASP A 783 22.99 10.23 -2.58
CA ASP A 783 21.67 10.33 -1.96
C ASP A 783 20.64 9.45 -2.68
N GLN A 784 19.95 8.60 -1.91
CA GLN A 784 18.85 7.77 -2.36
C GLN A 784 17.59 8.04 -1.54
N ILE A 785 16.43 7.74 -2.11
CA ILE A 785 15.14 7.98 -1.47
C ILE A 785 14.68 6.82 -0.58
N ARG A 786 15.30 5.64 -0.70
CA ARG A 786 14.98 4.44 0.08
C ARG A 786 16.26 3.73 0.53
N GLY A 787 16.21 3.15 1.72
CA GLY A 787 17.25 2.29 2.27
C GLY A 787 17.04 0.80 2.02
N PHE A 788 15.88 0.40 1.49
CA PHE A 788 15.55 -1.00 1.21
C PHE A 788 15.02 -1.11 -0.22
N GLY A 789 15.49 -2.11 -0.95
CA GLY A 789 15.12 -2.39 -2.33
C GLY A 789 14.38 -3.72 -2.48
N PHE A 790 14.96 -4.61 -3.28
CA PHE A 790 14.43 -5.91 -3.66
C PHE A 790 14.94 -7.03 -2.74
N THR A 791 14.44 -8.26 -3.00
CA THR A 791 14.58 -9.47 -2.16
C THR A 791 13.85 -9.38 -0.81
N HIS A 792 13.90 -10.44 -0.01
CA HIS A 792 13.11 -10.54 1.22
C HIS A 792 13.58 -9.53 2.27
N ASP A 793 14.90 -9.33 2.42
CA ASP A 793 15.53 -8.45 3.41
C ASP A 793 15.65 -7.00 2.92
N GLY A 794 15.48 -6.77 1.62
CA GLY A 794 15.60 -5.46 1.00
C GLY A 794 17.04 -5.07 0.64
N ALA A 795 18.00 -6.00 0.66
CA ALA A 795 19.41 -5.69 0.46
C ALA A 795 19.80 -5.39 -0.99
N VAL A 796 19.07 -5.96 -1.95
CA VAL A 796 19.41 -5.85 -3.37
C VAL A 796 18.81 -4.58 -3.95
N ASP A 797 19.64 -3.69 -4.49
CA ASP A 797 19.24 -2.37 -4.95
C ASP A 797 18.29 -2.37 -6.16
N THR A 798 18.50 -3.28 -7.14
CA THR A 798 17.77 -3.32 -8.41
C THR A 798 17.40 -4.73 -8.85
N LEU A 799 16.31 -4.88 -9.62
CA LEU A 799 15.98 -6.17 -10.26
C LEU A 799 17.07 -6.59 -11.25
N PHE A 800 17.66 -5.64 -11.98
CA PHE A 800 18.80 -5.92 -12.83
C PHE A 800 19.96 -6.58 -12.07
N ARG A 801 20.33 -6.07 -10.88
CA ARG A 801 21.35 -6.71 -10.05
C ARG A 801 20.90 -8.07 -9.54
N PHE A 802 19.65 -8.21 -9.12
CA PHE A 802 19.10 -9.51 -8.72
C PHE A 802 19.31 -10.57 -9.83
N PHE A 803 19.06 -10.23 -11.10
CA PHE A 803 19.30 -11.12 -12.25
C PHE A 803 20.77 -11.36 -12.60
N SER A 804 21.70 -10.74 -11.88
CA SER A 804 23.14 -11.01 -11.97
C SER A 804 23.63 -11.98 -10.89
N ALA A 805 22.74 -12.49 -10.03
CA ALA A 805 23.09 -13.54 -9.08
C ALA A 805 23.69 -14.76 -9.80
N ILE A 806 24.64 -15.43 -9.14
CA ILE A 806 25.34 -16.62 -9.63
C ILE A 806 24.38 -17.72 -10.08
N VAL A 807 23.22 -17.86 -9.43
CA VAL A 807 22.17 -18.82 -9.82
C VAL A 807 21.62 -18.57 -11.23
N PHE A 808 21.75 -17.35 -11.77
CA PHE A 808 21.27 -16.97 -13.10
C PHE A 808 22.38 -16.84 -14.15
N SER A 809 23.57 -17.39 -13.86
CA SER A 809 24.75 -17.35 -14.74
C SER A 809 24.51 -18.07 -16.07
N ASN A 810 25.06 -17.53 -17.15
CA ASN A 810 25.01 -18.20 -18.46
C ASN A 810 26.01 -19.37 -18.52
N THR A 811 25.55 -20.57 -18.19
CA THR A 811 26.40 -21.77 -18.10
C THR A 811 25.85 -22.95 -18.90
N SER A 812 26.72 -23.87 -19.30
CA SER A 812 26.40 -25.12 -20.01
C SER A 812 26.58 -26.37 -19.15
N VAL A 813 26.73 -26.22 -17.82
CA VAL A 813 26.94 -27.35 -16.91
C VAL A 813 25.76 -28.33 -17.01
N GLY A 814 26.05 -29.52 -17.53
CA GLY A 814 25.09 -30.62 -17.65
C GLY A 814 24.19 -30.61 -18.89
N GLY A 815 24.33 -29.68 -19.84
CA GLY A 815 23.45 -29.62 -21.02
C GLY A 815 23.42 -28.28 -21.77
N PRO A 816 22.27 -27.90 -22.39
CA PRO A 816 22.10 -26.60 -23.07
C PRO A 816 22.36 -25.40 -22.15
N LEU A 817 22.65 -24.25 -22.73
CA LEU A 817 22.88 -23.01 -21.99
C LEU A 817 21.66 -22.64 -21.11
N VAL A 818 21.89 -22.45 -19.81
CA VAL A 818 20.94 -21.92 -18.82
C VAL A 818 21.31 -20.48 -18.44
N GLY A 819 20.46 -19.76 -17.72
CA GLY A 819 20.74 -18.39 -17.24
C GLY A 819 20.48 -17.29 -18.26
N PHE A 820 20.70 -16.03 -17.88
CA PHE A 820 20.50 -14.89 -18.79
C PHE A 820 21.61 -14.82 -19.85
N PRO A 821 21.28 -14.75 -21.15
CA PRO A 821 22.29 -14.62 -22.20
C PRO A 821 23.14 -13.35 -22.10
N GLY A 822 22.53 -12.23 -21.68
CA GLY A 822 23.23 -10.99 -21.42
C GLY A 822 22.36 -9.92 -20.76
N ASP A 823 22.91 -8.72 -20.61
CA ASP A 823 22.29 -7.63 -19.85
C ASP A 823 21.03 -7.07 -20.50
N THR A 824 20.94 -7.12 -21.83
CA THR A 824 19.71 -6.76 -22.55
C THR A 824 18.53 -7.61 -22.08
N ASP A 825 18.71 -8.92 -21.91
CA ASP A 825 17.65 -9.81 -21.45
C ASP A 825 17.26 -9.52 -20.00
N ARG A 826 18.25 -9.24 -19.13
CA ARG A 826 18.01 -8.83 -17.74
C ARG A 826 17.19 -7.55 -17.66
N ARG A 827 17.54 -6.53 -18.44
CA ARG A 827 16.81 -5.25 -18.51
C ARG A 827 15.41 -5.42 -19.09
N ASN A 828 15.24 -6.28 -20.07
CA ASN A 828 13.93 -6.58 -20.64
C ASN A 828 13.01 -7.26 -19.60
N VAL A 829 13.52 -8.25 -18.84
CA VAL A 829 12.75 -8.91 -17.77
C VAL A 829 12.47 -7.94 -16.61
N GLU A 830 13.42 -7.08 -16.23
CA GLU A 830 13.19 -5.98 -15.28
C GLU A 830 12.02 -5.09 -15.74
N ALA A 831 12.03 -4.64 -17.00
CA ALA A 831 10.96 -3.82 -17.57
C ALA A 831 9.59 -4.53 -17.53
N PHE A 832 9.55 -5.83 -17.83
CA PHE A 832 8.34 -6.64 -17.74
C PHE A 832 7.82 -6.78 -16.30
N MET A 833 8.71 -7.06 -15.33
CA MET A 833 8.31 -7.24 -13.93
C MET A 833 7.83 -5.95 -13.26
N LEU A 834 8.41 -4.80 -13.60
CA LEU A 834 7.90 -3.50 -13.16
C LEU A 834 6.49 -3.22 -13.71
N ALA A 835 6.14 -3.83 -14.85
CA ALA A 835 4.85 -3.75 -15.50
C ALA A 835 4.01 -5.03 -15.35
N ALA A 836 4.22 -5.84 -14.30
CA ALA A 836 3.42 -7.04 -14.08
C ALA A 836 1.93 -6.69 -13.83
N ASP A 837 1.03 -7.58 -14.27
CA ASP A 837 -0.41 -7.43 -14.01
C ASP A 837 -0.72 -7.47 -12.52
N SER A 838 -1.72 -6.70 -12.07
CA SER A 838 -2.15 -6.62 -10.67
C SER A 838 -3.58 -7.13 -10.45
N ASP A 839 -3.99 -8.15 -11.22
CA ASP A 839 -5.35 -8.74 -11.26
C ASP A 839 -6.44 -7.84 -11.88
N LEU A 840 -6.11 -6.57 -12.13
CA LEU A 840 -6.95 -5.57 -12.78
C LEU A 840 -6.25 -5.00 -14.02
N ALA A 841 -7.03 -4.72 -15.07
CA ALA A 841 -6.51 -4.11 -16.27
C ALA A 841 -6.13 -2.63 -16.02
N PRO A 842 -5.09 -2.10 -16.71
CA PRO A 842 -4.60 -0.73 -16.52
C PRO A 842 -5.64 0.37 -16.77
N VAL A 843 -6.71 0.08 -17.51
CA VAL A 843 -7.77 1.04 -17.81
C VAL A 843 -8.72 1.26 -16.62
N VAL A 844 -8.80 0.33 -15.66
CA VAL A 844 -9.71 0.44 -14.52
C VAL A 844 -9.38 1.70 -13.72
N GLY A 845 -10.40 2.47 -13.35
CA GLY A 845 -10.25 3.78 -12.72
C GLY A 845 -10.14 4.94 -13.69
N GLN A 846 -9.70 4.74 -14.94
CA GLN A 846 -9.49 5.85 -15.86
C GLN A 846 -10.79 6.59 -16.19
N GLN A 847 -10.74 7.92 -16.11
CA GLN A 847 -11.89 8.81 -16.26
C GLN A 847 -11.62 9.94 -17.26
N VAL A 848 -12.65 10.40 -17.97
CA VAL A 848 -12.59 11.63 -18.77
C VAL A 848 -13.95 12.33 -18.84
N THR A 849 -13.97 13.66 -18.81
CA THR A 849 -15.19 14.46 -18.96
C THR A 849 -15.26 15.13 -20.33
N LEU A 850 -16.30 14.82 -21.08
CA LEU A 850 -16.66 15.45 -22.35
C LEU A 850 -17.51 16.70 -22.09
N THR A 851 -17.11 17.80 -22.72
CA THR A 851 -17.81 19.09 -22.69
C THR A 851 -18.13 19.55 -24.10
N SER A 852 -18.85 20.67 -24.22
CA SER A 852 -19.17 21.30 -25.50
C SER A 852 -17.94 21.84 -26.25
N THR A 853 -16.78 21.91 -25.60
CA THR A 853 -15.57 22.58 -26.12
C THR A 853 -14.35 21.67 -26.28
N ASN A 854 -14.38 20.43 -25.80
CA ASN A 854 -13.19 19.57 -25.76
C ASN A 854 -13.30 18.25 -26.55
N ALA A 855 -14.36 18.07 -27.34
CA ALA A 855 -14.64 16.81 -28.06
C ALA A 855 -13.47 16.32 -28.92
N ALA A 856 -12.74 17.25 -29.57
CA ALA A 856 -11.57 16.94 -30.38
C ALA A 856 -10.40 16.33 -29.57
N THR A 857 -10.27 16.70 -28.30
CA THR A 857 -9.18 16.23 -27.43
C THR A 857 -9.54 14.96 -26.68
N VAL A 858 -10.77 14.87 -26.16
CA VAL A 858 -11.18 13.74 -25.31
C VAL A 858 -11.76 12.56 -26.10
N GLY A 859 -12.09 12.77 -27.38
CA GLY A 859 -12.75 11.78 -28.24
C GLY A 859 -12.03 10.44 -28.27
N THR A 860 -10.72 10.47 -28.50
CA THR A 860 -9.83 9.30 -28.57
C THR A 860 -9.73 8.56 -27.24
N ARG A 861 -9.73 9.27 -26.10
CA ARG A 861 -9.75 8.64 -24.79
C ARG A 861 -11.07 7.88 -24.56
N ILE A 862 -12.20 8.46 -24.94
CA ILE A 862 -13.50 7.77 -24.83
C ILE A 862 -13.54 6.52 -25.72
N ASP A 863 -12.99 6.61 -26.94
CA ASP A 863 -12.92 5.44 -27.84
C ASP A 863 -11.99 4.35 -27.28
N LEU A 864 -10.88 4.73 -26.64
CA LEU A 864 -10.02 3.81 -25.90
C LEU A 864 -10.79 3.11 -24.77
N LEU A 865 -11.53 3.85 -23.93
CA LEU A 865 -12.31 3.27 -22.83
C LEU A 865 -13.36 2.27 -23.37
N ILE A 866 -14.05 2.60 -24.47
CA ILE A 866 -15.00 1.69 -25.12
C ILE A 866 -14.30 0.43 -25.66
N ALA A 867 -13.14 0.60 -26.30
CA ALA A 867 -12.37 -0.52 -26.82
C ALA A 867 -11.92 -1.46 -25.71
N ARG A 868 -11.46 -0.92 -24.58
CA ARG A 868 -11.03 -1.71 -23.43
C ARG A 868 -12.19 -2.39 -22.71
N ALA A 869 -13.34 -1.74 -22.58
CA ALA A 869 -14.54 -2.36 -22.02
C ALA A 869 -15.01 -3.61 -22.81
N LYS A 870 -14.61 -3.75 -24.07
CA LYS A 870 -14.87 -4.93 -24.93
C LYS A 870 -13.75 -5.95 -24.93
N ALA A 871 -12.56 -5.60 -24.43
CA ALA A 871 -11.40 -6.48 -24.46
C ALA A 871 -11.60 -7.62 -23.47
N PRO A 872 -11.47 -8.90 -23.89
CA PRO A 872 -11.50 -10.03 -22.99
C PRO A 872 -10.36 -9.96 -21.97
N PHE A 873 -10.64 -10.38 -20.75
CA PHE A 873 -9.68 -10.40 -19.65
C PHE A 873 -9.91 -11.65 -18.81
N VAL A 874 -8.87 -12.10 -18.10
CA VAL A 874 -8.97 -13.26 -17.20
C VAL A 874 -8.46 -12.83 -15.85
N SER A 875 -9.28 -13.05 -14.82
CA SER A 875 -8.92 -12.78 -13.44
C SER A 875 -9.81 -13.61 -12.52
N LYS A 876 -9.20 -14.45 -11.70
CA LYS A 876 -9.93 -15.32 -10.75
C LYS A 876 -10.74 -14.51 -9.75
N VAL A 877 -10.20 -13.39 -9.23
CA VAL A 877 -10.92 -12.51 -8.29
C VAL A 877 -12.12 -11.81 -8.95
N LEU A 878 -12.13 -11.69 -10.29
CA LEU A 878 -13.26 -11.15 -11.06
C LEU A 878 -14.21 -12.23 -11.61
N GLY A 879 -14.12 -13.48 -11.13
CA GLY A 879 -14.99 -14.58 -11.57
C GLY A 879 -14.45 -15.41 -12.75
N GLY A 880 -13.18 -15.26 -13.11
CA GLY A 880 -12.51 -16.02 -14.17
C GLY A 880 -12.47 -15.27 -15.50
N ALA A 881 -13.13 -15.79 -16.53
CA ALA A 881 -13.20 -15.13 -17.83
C ALA A 881 -14.17 -13.93 -17.78
N THR A 882 -13.66 -12.73 -18.06
CA THR A 882 -14.39 -11.47 -17.96
C THR A 882 -13.89 -10.48 -19.03
N TYR A 883 -14.05 -9.18 -18.79
CA TYR A 883 -13.54 -8.08 -19.62
C TYR A 883 -12.61 -7.18 -18.82
N GLU A 884 -11.84 -6.32 -19.49
CA GLU A 884 -10.90 -5.44 -18.78
C GLU A 884 -11.59 -4.43 -17.85
N ALA A 885 -12.81 -3.97 -18.19
CA ALA A 885 -13.58 -3.04 -17.37
C ALA A 885 -15.08 -3.08 -17.70
N ASP A 886 -15.93 -2.69 -16.76
CA ASP A 886 -17.23 -2.08 -17.04
C ASP A 886 -17.02 -0.61 -17.42
N LEU A 887 -17.90 -0.05 -18.25
CA LEU A 887 -17.82 1.36 -18.63
C LEU A 887 -19.13 2.07 -18.31
N VAL A 888 -19.03 3.14 -17.53
CA VAL A 888 -20.16 3.92 -17.07
C VAL A 888 -20.05 5.36 -17.57
N ALA A 889 -21.19 6.03 -17.71
CA ALA A 889 -21.24 7.46 -17.94
C ALA A 889 -22.23 8.15 -16.99
N LYS A 890 -21.86 9.33 -16.49
CA LYS A 890 -22.69 10.19 -15.62
C LYS A 890 -22.84 11.58 -16.23
N THR A 891 -24.03 12.15 -16.15
CA THR A 891 -24.34 13.49 -16.67
C THR A 891 -25.60 14.06 -15.98
N VAL A 892 -26.08 15.21 -16.43
CA VAL A 892 -27.35 15.83 -16.01
C VAL A 892 -28.25 16.02 -17.23
N VAL A 893 -29.47 15.49 -17.18
CA VAL A 893 -30.49 15.68 -18.23
C VAL A 893 -31.78 16.20 -17.60
N GLY A 894 -32.35 17.26 -18.15
CA GLY A 894 -33.58 17.87 -17.61
C GLY A 894 -33.46 18.34 -16.16
N GLY A 895 -32.25 18.70 -15.70
CA GLY A 895 -31.99 19.10 -14.31
C GLY A 895 -31.86 17.94 -13.32
N LYS A 896 -31.90 16.68 -13.79
CA LYS A 896 -31.74 15.49 -12.96
C LYS A 896 -30.41 14.79 -13.27
N PRO A 897 -29.68 14.29 -12.25
CA PRO A 897 -28.57 13.36 -12.47
C PRO A 897 -29.02 12.15 -13.30
N LYS A 898 -28.13 11.68 -14.17
CA LYS A 898 -28.41 10.60 -15.11
C LYS A 898 -27.20 9.68 -15.24
N GLY A 899 -27.43 8.38 -15.14
CA GLY A 899 -26.45 7.33 -15.31
C GLY A 899 -26.70 6.45 -16.52
N PHE A 900 -25.60 5.96 -17.10
CA PHE A 900 -25.59 5.05 -18.22
C PHE A 900 -24.55 3.95 -18.03
N LEU A 901 -24.92 2.71 -18.37
CA LEU A 901 -24.01 1.57 -18.44
C LEU A 901 -23.79 1.15 -19.88
N TYR A 902 -22.54 0.91 -20.27
CA TYR A 902 -22.23 0.45 -21.61
C TYR A 902 -22.66 -1.02 -21.82
N ASP A 903 -23.57 -1.23 -22.76
CA ASP A 903 -23.94 -2.54 -23.26
C ASP A 903 -22.96 -2.95 -24.37
N ARG A 904 -22.06 -3.86 -24.03
CA ARG A 904 -20.99 -4.35 -24.91
C ARG A 904 -21.52 -5.08 -26.14
N GLY A 905 -22.60 -5.85 -25.98
CA GLY A 905 -23.16 -6.69 -27.04
C GLY A 905 -23.84 -5.86 -28.11
N ALA A 906 -24.69 -4.91 -27.69
CA ALA A 906 -25.36 -3.98 -28.60
C ALA A 906 -24.45 -2.81 -29.04
N GLY A 907 -23.38 -2.51 -28.29
CA GLY A 907 -22.57 -1.32 -28.49
C GLY A 907 -23.31 -0.01 -28.16
N THR A 908 -24.28 -0.08 -27.25
CA THR A 908 -25.17 1.03 -26.85
C THR A 908 -25.06 1.32 -25.36
N TRP A 909 -25.80 2.30 -24.86
CA TRP A 909 -25.76 2.74 -23.47
C TRP A 909 -27.12 2.57 -22.83
N LYS A 910 -27.20 1.71 -21.81
CA LYS A 910 -28.42 1.47 -21.03
C LYS A 910 -28.59 2.59 -20.00
N PRO A 911 -29.72 3.32 -20.00
CA PRO A 911 -30.00 4.37 -19.03
C PRO A 911 -30.53 3.83 -17.70
N ASP A 912 -30.31 4.57 -16.62
CA ASP A 912 -30.78 4.29 -15.25
C ASP A 912 -32.27 4.59 -14.99
N ASP A 913 -33.12 4.79 -16.00
CA ASP A 913 -34.57 5.00 -15.82
C ASP A 913 -35.43 3.95 -16.56
N GLY A 914 -34.78 3.00 -17.23
CA GLY A 914 -35.45 1.97 -18.04
C GLY A 914 -35.92 2.45 -19.42
N SER A 915 -35.57 3.67 -19.83
CA SER A 915 -35.77 4.11 -21.21
C SER A 915 -34.90 3.32 -22.20
N ALA A 916 -35.16 3.50 -23.51
CA ALA A 916 -34.44 2.77 -24.55
C ALA A 916 -32.94 3.10 -24.55
N ASN A 917 -32.11 2.09 -24.83
CA ASN A 917 -30.66 2.28 -24.97
C ASN A 917 -30.36 3.34 -26.04
N ILE A 918 -29.33 4.16 -25.80
CA ILE A 918 -28.88 5.19 -26.75
C ILE A 918 -27.54 4.83 -27.36
N THR A 919 -27.24 5.38 -28.54
CA THR A 919 -25.94 5.17 -29.19
C THR A 919 -24.84 5.99 -28.53
N THR A 920 -23.57 5.60 -28.70
CA THR A 920 -22.44 6.43 -28.25
C THR A 920 -22.49 7.84 -28.84
N THR A 921 -22.91 7.99 -30.10
CA THR A 921 -23.10 9.31 -30.73
C THR A 921 -24.15 10.14 -30.00
N ALA A 922 -25.29 9.54 -29.65
CA ALA A 922 -26.34 10.23 -28.92
C ALA A 922 -25.90 10.62 -27.50
N LEU A 923 -25.18 9.74 -26.79
CA LEU A 923 -24.63 10.06 -25.47
C LEU A 923 -23.61 11.20 -25.55
N ARG A 924 -22.69 11.18 -26.52
CA ARG A 924 -21.73 12.27 -26.76
C ARG A 924 -22.43 13.58 -27.09
N ALA A 925 -23.55 13.54 -27.81
CA ALA A 925 -24.32 14.73 -28.18
C ALA A 925 -24.96 15.45 -26.98
N LEU A 926 -25.18 14.78 -25.84
CA LEU A 926 -25.65 15.42 -24.61
C LEU A 926 -24.67 16.51 -24.15
N ALA A 927 -23.36 16.24 -24.23
CA ALA A 927 -22.31 17.16 -23.80
C ALA A 927 -22.22 18.47 -24.60
N ILE A 928 -22.89 18.57 -25.76
CA ILE A 928 -22.95 19.82 -26.55
C ILE A 928 -23.68 20.91 -25.78
N LYS A 929 -24.63 20.54 -24.91
CA LYS A 929 -25.36 21.48 -24.08
C LYS A 929 -24.56 21.76 -22.80
N ALA A 930 -24.17 23.03 -22.60
CA ALA A 930 -23.59 23.49 -21.34
C ALA A 930 -24.54 23.12 -20.18
N GLY A 931 -24.00 22.58 -19.09
CA GLY A 931 -24.85 22.01 -18.03
C GLY A 931 -25.04 20.50 -18.11
N GLN A 932 -24.61 19.86 -19.20
CA GLN A 932 -24.78 18.43 -19.46
C GLN A 932 -23.46 17.74 -19.83
N GLU A 933 -22.37 18.18 -19.21
CA GLU A 933 -21.07 17.52 -19.35
C GLU A 933 -21.22 16.02 -19.04
N VAL A 934 -20.54 15.17 -19.81
CA VAL A 934 -20.65 13.71 -19.70
C VAL A 934 -19.32 13.15 -19.25
N THR A 935 -19.29 12.55 -18.07
CA THR A 935 -18.11 11.91 -17.51
C THR A 935 -18.16 10.42 -17.76
N PHE A 936 -17.15 9.89 -18.47
CA PHE A 936 -16.97 8.47 -18.75
C PHE A 936 -15.94 7.88 -17.79
N THR A 937 -16.23 6.74 -17.17
CA THR A 937 -15.32 6.07 -16.22
C THR A 937 -15.26 4.58 -16.50
N ALA A 938 -14.06 4.05 -16.69
CA ALA A 938 -13.84 2.61 -16.67
C ALA A 938 -13.79 2.15 -15.20
N VAL A 939 -14.65 1.21 -14.83
CA VAL A 939 -14.81 0.72 -13.45
C VAL A 939 -14.51 -0.77 -13.40
N PRO A 940 -14.21 -1.34 -12.21
CA PRO A 940 -13.97 -2.77 -12.09
C PRO A 940 -15.11 -3.58 -12.70
N PRO A 941 -14.83 -4.64 -13.48
CA PRO A 941 -15.86 -5.53 -14.00
C PRO A 941 -16.79 -6.01 -12.88
N GLY A 942 -18.10 -6.02 -13.14
CA GLY A 942 -19.14 -6.37 -12.17
C GLY A 942 -19.67 -5.19 -11.36
N SER A 943 -18.90 -4.10 -11.22
CA SER A 943 -19.34 -2.90 -10.49
C SER A 943 -20.21 -1.96 -11.32
N GLY A 944 -20.32 -2.15 -12.64
CA GLY A 944 -20.98 -1.23 -13.55
C GLY A 944 -22.46 -0.97 -13.23
N VAL A 945 -23.21 -2.02 -12.87
CA VAL A 945 -24.64 -1.87 -12.50
C VAL A 945 -24.78 -1.00 -11.25
N ARG A 946 -24.01 -1.29 -10.21
CA ARG A 946 -24.00 -0.52 -8.96
C ARG A 946 -23.66 0.95 -9.21
N ILE A 947 -22.62 1.21 -9.99
CA ILE A 947 -22.14 2.57 -10.19
C ILE A 947 -23.07 3.35 -11.14
N ALA A 948 -23.61 2.71 -12.18
CA ALA A 948 -24.35 3.41 -13.22
C ALA A 948 -25.87 3.44 -13.03
N LEU A 949 -26.47 2.33 -12.61
CA LEU A 949 -27.90 2.06 -12.81
C LEU A 949 -28.70 1.88 -11.53
N ASP A 950 -28.16 1.18 -10.54
CA ASP A 950 -28.88 0.75 -9.33
C ASP A 950 -27.87 0.76 -8.16
N ARG A 951 -27.77 1.91 -7.49
CA ARG A 951 -26.73 2.20 -6.49
C ARG A 951 -26.78 1.24 -5.29
N ASN A 952 -27.97 0.82 -4.90
CA ASN A 952 -28.22 -0.03 -3.73
C ASN A 952 -28.49 -1.50 -4.06
N LEU A 953 -28.49 -1.85 -5.35
CA LEU A 953 -28.71 -3.20 -5.86
C LEU A 953 -30.04 -3.78 -5.37
N ASP A 954 -31.06 -2.93 -5.19
CA ASP A 954 -32.39 -3.34 -4.74
C ASP A 954 -33.32 -3.77 -5.91
N GLY A 955 -32.81 -3.68 -7.14
CA GLY A 955 -33.51 -4.03 -8.37
C GLY A 955 -34.29 -2.86 -8.97
N LYS A 956 -34.31 -1.68 -8.34
CA LYS A 956 -34.89 -0.45 -8.90
C LYS A 956 -33.77 0.44 -9.44
N LEU A 957 -34.02 1.04 -10.59
CA LEU A 957 -33.02 1.91 -11.19
C LEU A 957 -33.06 3.30 -10.55
N ASP A 958 -31.89 3.92 -10.38
CA ASP A 958 -31.69 5.21 -9.68
C ASP A 958 -32.54 6.36 -10.28
N GLY A 959 -32.84 6.29 -11.58
CA GLY A 959 -33.59 7.31 -12.32
C GLY A 959 -35.11 7.12 -12.34
N GLN A 960 -35.65 6.07 -11.70
CA GLN A 960 -37.09 5.77 -11.64
C GLN A 960 -37.85 6.48 -10.52
#